data_AF-A0A839SWV9-F1
#
_entry.id   AF-A0A839SWV9-F1
#
_cell.length_a   1.000
_cell.length_b   1.000
_cell.length_c   1.000
_cell.angle_alpha   90.00
_cell.angle_beta   90.00
_cell.angle_gamma   90.00
#
_symmetry.space_group_name_H-M   'P 1'
#
loop_
_entity.id
_entity.type
_entity.pdbx_description
1 polymer ?
#
loop_
_entity_poly.entity_id
_entity_poly.type
_entity_poly.pdbx_seq_one_letter_code
_entity_poly.pdbx_strand_id
1 'polypeptide(L)'
;MKISTALDKIDEYQLFVPAFQREYVWKRDDAKQLVDSLIKEYPTGTMLTWETNNPPELKGPYKYDEKQGAVRILLDGQQRLTTLYMLIRGQIPPYYTAPEILNDTRGLHVNVETLELEYYSKTKMANDPRWQNITDVFQRKVRAKDIVRDLEKKGDEVSRERDDLLDDNTRAIENILDREFPEQTVPVKATVREAIDIFYKVNASGVSLTDAELALAQISGYWPEARDIFKRKLSELQGKGYVFKLDFIVYVLLGCLYHLGSDMKKLHGPENNETIRDAWKLLDEQVLDYVASIMRSHAFVDHTDEINSVYALVPIIVYCFDKGGQHLNDYEIRKLVKWFYYSQIRSRYVNQLPQKLDRDLRTIKEAENAFDELLAVIKEERRLEITPDEFVGRSISHPLFGLVRWYLKSKGAFCFTTGVKLRQAMGEKYKLENDHIFPFSRLKALGYGRENRLKYSLAQELTNRAILTQFANRSKGAMTAKDYLGAVKERFPDVLALQCIPEDPELWEIENYEGFLQARRKKLSEDLNAFLEGITETKPPAVPITLEEMIAEGEGEELEFKSSLRWDFVEGSVNKKLEDVVVKTIAAFANGQGGTLLIGVQDDGEVLGLEGDYHALGEADRDKFELHLRNILNKSFGTSFVASRVRVSFPSVGDTEICQLDIQSSAKPLVITVKDKNGQTQEKFYVRSGNSSQEISLSEMQSYLAERFRA
;
A
#
# COMPACT_ATOMS: atom_id res chain seq x y z
N MET A 1 -12.55 -29.06 27.72
CA MET A 1 -11.37 -29.91 27.96
C MET A 1 -10.51 -29.24 29.01
N LYS A 2 -10.00 -29.96 30.02
CA LYS A 2 -9.02 -29.40 30.96
C LYS A 2 -7.76 -28.88 30.25
N ILE A 3 -7.19 -27.78 30.75
CA ILE A 3 -5.95 -27.22 30.21
C ILE A 3 -4.81 -28.25 30.26
N SER A 4 -4.62 -28.94 31.38
CA SER A 4 -3.63 -30.02 31.52
C SER A 4 -3.76 -31.07 30.41
N THR A 5 -4.97 -31.60 30.20
CA THR A 5 -5.26 -32.57 29.15
C THR A 5 -4.96 -32.04 27.75
N ALA A 6 -5.23 -30.76 27.48
CA ALA A 6 -4.89 -30.16 26.19
C ALA A 6 -3.37 -30.09 25.95
N LEU A 7 -2.60 -29.77 26.99
CA LEU A 7 -1.14 -29.76 26.92
C LEU A 7 -0.56 -31.16 26.78
N ASP A 8 -1.08 -32.14 27.54
CA ASP A 8 -0.67 -33.54 27.44
C ASP A 8 -0.95 -34.08 26.02
N LYS A 9 -2.09 -33.74 25.41
CA LYS A 9 -2.39 -34.11 24.01
C LYS A 9 -1.45 -33.50 22.99
N ILE A 10 -0.85 -32.34 23.26
CA ILE A 10 0.20 -31.77 22.41
C ILE A 10 1.48 -32.61 22.57
N ASP A 11 1.85 -32.94 23.81
CA ASP A 11 3.04 -33.72 24.12
C ASP A 11 2.96 -35.16 23.56
N GLU A 12 1.75 -35.74 23.51
CA GLU A 12 1.46 -37.08 23.00
C GLU A 12 1.18 -37.13 21.48
N TYR A 13 1.28 -36.00 20.76
CA TYR A 13 0.94 -35.91 19.33
C TYR A 13 -0.48 -36.40 19.02
N GLN A 14 -1.48 -35.93 19.78
CA GLN A 14 -2.91 -36.18 19.56
C GLN A 14 -3.70 -34.90 19.24
N LEU A 15 -3.15 -33.73 19.58
CA LEU A 15 -3.68 -32.42 19.23
C LEU A 15 -2.67 -31.67 18.37
N PHE A 16 -3.04 -31.41 17.12
CA PHE A 16 -2.18 -30.78 16.13
C PHE A 16 -2.69 -29.40 15.72
N VAL A 17 -1.79 -28.64 15.11
CA VAL A 17 -2.04 -27.32 14.58
C VAL A 17 -1.87 -27.39 13.06
N PRO A 18 -2.85 -26.93 12.26
CA PRO A 18 -2.75 -27.01 10.81
C PRO A 18 -1.77 -25.95 10.25
N ALA A 19 -1.08 -26.30 9.15
CA ALA A 19 -0.05 -25.45 8.52
C ALA A 19 -0.56 -24.08 8.07
N PHE A 20 -1.84 -23.98 7.73
CA PHE A 20 -2.47 -22.73 7.31
C PHE A 20 -2.65 -21.69 8.43
N GLN A 21 -2.55 -22.09 9.70
CA GLN A 21 -2.61 -21.10 10.80
C GLN A 21 -1.37 -20.20 10.83
N ARG A 22 -1.53 -18.96 11.30
CA ARG A 22 -0.42 -18.01 11.41
C ARG A 22 0.59 -18.36 12.50
N GLU A 23 1.75 -17.72 12.46
CA GLU A 23 2.80 -17.77 13.49
C GLU A 23 2.28 -17.25 14.86
N TYR A 24 3.09 -17.41 15.91
CA TYR A 24 2.71 -16.89 17.23
C TYR A 24 2.97 -15.38 17.30
N VAL A 25 1.90 -14.60 17.48
CA VAL A 25 1.94 -13.12 17.40
C VAL A 25 1.60 -12.43 18.71
N TRP A 26 1.03 -13.14 19.68
CA TRP A 26 0.65 -12.59 20.98
C TRP A 26 1.85 -11.97 21.70
N LYS A 27 1.64 -10.79 22.27
CA LYS A 27 2.64 -10.05 23.03
C LYS A 27 2.59 -10.46 24.50
N ARG A 28 3.60 -10.00 25.23
CA ARG A 28 3.74 -10.18 26.67
C ARG A 28 2.47 -9.77 27.46
N ASP A 29 1.85 -8.67 27.05
CA ASP A 29 0.63 -8.18 27.71
C ASP A 29 -0.57 -9.10 27.50
N ASP A 30 -0.75 -9.65 26.29
CA ASP A 30 -1.83 -10.61 25.98
C ASP A 30 -1.71 -11.86 26.86
N ALA A 31 -0.49 -12.37 27.01
CA ALA A 31 -0.21 -13.50 27.89
C ALA A 31 -0.52 -13.18 29.37
N LYS A 32 -0.15 -11.99 29.84
CA LYS A 32 -0.47 -11.52 31.19
C LYS A 32 -1.98 -11.46 31.41
N GLN A 33 -2.74 -10.88 30.48
CA GLN A 33 -4.20 -10.76 30.58
C GLN A 33 -4.90 -12.13 30.57
N LEU A 34 -4.40 -13.08 29.78
CA LEU A 34 -4.93 -14.46 29.78
C LEU A 34 -4.74 -15.13 31.15
N VAL A 35 -3.54 -15.04 31.72
CA VAL A 35 -3.25 -15.61 33.04
C VAL A 35 -4.06 -14.91 34.12
N ASP A 36 -4.18 -13.58 34.09
CA ASP A 36 -5.00 -12.80 35.03
C ASP A 36 -6.47 -13.28 35.02
N SER A 37 -7.04 -13.46 33.83
CA SER A 37 -8.40 -13.99 33.65
C SER A 37 -8.52 -15.42 34.18
N LEU A 38 -7.50 -16.25 33.95
CA LEU A 38 -7.40 -17.61 34.47
C LEU A 38 -7.04 -17.67 35.96
N ILE A 39 -6.67 -16.60 36.63
CA ILE A 39 -6.59 -16.59 38.10
C ILE A 39 -7.97 -16.20 38.64
N LYS A 40 -8.60 -15.18 38.05
CA LYS A 40 -9.88 -14.60 38.48
C LYS A 40 -11.15 -15.37 38.12
N GLU A 41 -11.03 -16.47 37.35
CA GLU A 41 -12.20 -17.27 36.92
C GLU A 41 -13.07 -16.56 35.89
N TYR A 42 -12.47 -15.68 35.10
CA TYR A 42 -13.15 -15.03 33.99
C TYR A 42 -13.16 -15.94 32.75
N PRO A 43 -14.22 -15.87 31.92
CA PRO A 43 -14.26 -16.58 30.64
C PRO A 43 -13.11 -16.17 29.73
N THR A 44 -12.36 -17.14 29.22
CA THR A 44 -11.20 -16.93 28.32
C THR A 44 -11.48 -17.32 26.86
N GLY A 45 -12.76 -17.39 26.51
CA GLY A 45 -13.26 -17.81 25.19
C GLY A 45 -13.27 -19.34 24.99
N THR A 46 -13.63 -19.77 23.78
CA THR A 46 -13.70 -21.21 23.43
C THR A 46 -12.55 -21.61 22.52
N MET A 47 -12.24 -22.91 22.49
CA MET A 47 -11.33 -23.55 21.55
C MET A 47 -12.18 -24.23 20.46
N LEU A 48 -11.82 -24.05 19.20
CA LEU A 48 -12.46 -24.79 18.10
C LEU A 48 -11.53 -25.92 17.68
N THR A 49 -12.00 -27.15 17.75
CA THR A 49 -11.27 -28.34 17.31
C THR A 49 -11.99 -29.05 16.17
N TRP A 50 -11.26 -29.81 15.37
CA TRP A 50 -11.80 -30.64 14.32
C TRP A 50 -11.18 -32.03 14.41
N GLU A 51 -12.02 -33.05 14.57
CA GLU A 51 -11.57 -34.44 14.58
C GLU A 51 -11.57 -34.97 13.14
N THR A 52 -10.47 -35.57 12.68
CA THR A 52 -10.36 -36.09 11.31
C THR A 52 -9.37 -37.25 11.21
N ASN A 53 -9.65 -38.18 10.28
CA ASN A 53 -8.73 -39.25 9.89
C ASN A 53 -7.84 -38.86 8.70
N ASN A 54 -8.12 -37.71 8.08
CA ASN A 54 -7.37 -37.19 6.96
C ASN A 54 -7.05 -35.71 7.24
N PRO A 55 -6.10 -35.45 8.15
CA PRO A 55 -5.76 -34.10 8.53
C PRO A 55 -5.07 -33.36 7.37
N PRO A 56 -5.19 -32.02 7.33
CA PRO A 56 -4.41 -31.20 6.41
C PRO A 56 -2.92 -31.28 6.76
N GLU A 57 -2.08 -30.62 5.97
CA GLU A 57 -0.68 -30.42 6.35
C GLU A 57 -0.59 -29.79 7.74
N LEU A 58 0.29 -30.35 8.57
CA LEU A 58 0.45 -30.00 9.98
C LEU A 58 1.64 -29.07 10.16
N LYS A 59 1.57 -28.21 11.19
CA LYS A 59 2.73 -27.42 11.60
C LYS A 59 3.78 -28.25 12.31
N GLY A 60 5.03 -27.89 12.08
CA GLY A 60 6.19 -28.49 12.71
C GLY A 60 6.70 -29.73 11.93
N PRO A 61 7.73 -30.40 12.46
CA PRO A 61 8.39 -31.50 11.77
C PRO A 61 7.56 -32.80 11.77
N TYR A 62 6.50 -32.86 12.59
CA TYR A 62 5.70 -34.07 12.76
C TYR A 62 4.73 -34.24 11.58
N LYS A 63 4.79 -35.41 10.94
CA LYS A 63 3.84 -35.82 9.92
C LYS A 63 2.86 -36.82 10.50
N TYR A 64 1.59 -36.65 10.19
CA TYR A 64 0.54 -37.58 10.59
C TYR A 64 0.81 -39.00 10.06
N ASP A 65 0.64 -40.01 10.91
CA ASP A 65 0.67 -41.43 10.55
C ASP A 65 -0.78 -41.96 10.59
N GLU A 66 -1.25 -42.53 9.49
CA GLU A 66 -2.60 -43.10 9.36
C GLU A 66 -2.92 -44.14 10.46
N LYS A 67 -1.90 -44.80 11.02
CA LYS A 67 -2.06 -45.76 12.13
C LYS A 67 -2.58 -45.13 13.42
N GLN A 68 -2.48 -43.80 13.56
CA GLN A 68 -2.99 -43.08 14.73
C GLN A 68 -4.51 -42.92 14.70
N GLY A 69 -5.16 -43.16 13.56
CA GLY A 69 -6.60 -42.98 13.40
C GLY A 69 -7.03 -41.52 13.53
N ALA A 70 -8.20 -41.28 14.12
CA ALA A 70 -8.74 -39.93 14.25
C ALA A 70 -7.86 -39.06 15.17
N VAL A 71 -7.39 -37.93 14.65
CA VAL A 71 -6.63 -36.93 15.39
C VAL A 71 -7.42 -35.65 15.56
N ARG A 72 -7.06 -34.84 16.56
CA ARG A 72 -7.66 -33.52 16.79
C ARG A 72 -6.81 -32.43 16.17
N ILE A 73 -7.46 -31.57 15.40
CA ILE A 73 -6.87 -30.38 14.79
C ILE A 73 -7.41 -29.14 15.49
N LEU A 74 -6.52 -28.30 16.00
CA LEU A 74 -6.85 -27.03 16.63
C LEU A 74 -7.11 -25.99 15.54
N LEU A 75 -8.37 -25.59 15.35
CA LEU A 75 -8.78 -24.57 14.40
C LEU A 75 -8.80 -23.17 15.02
N ASP A 76 -9.23 -23.01 16.27
CA ASP A 76 -9.15 -21.73 16.98
C ASP A 76 -8.72 -21.92 18.44
N GLY A 77 -8.09 -20.91 19.03
CA GLY A 77 -7.51 -20.97 20.37
C GLY A 77 -6.01 -21.24 20.39
N GLN A 78 -5.38 -21.35 19.21
CA GLN A 78 -3.96 -21.59 19.03
C GLN A 78 -3.06 -20.66 19.87
N GLN A 79 -3.27 -19.35 19.81
CA GLN A 79 -2.42 -18.38 20.52
C GLN A 79 -2.56 -18.51 22.05
N ARG A 80 -3.77 -18.79 22.55
CA ARG A 80 -4.04 -19.03 23.99
C ARG A 80 -3.36 -20.31 24.45
N LEU A 81 -3.57 -21.41 23.74
CA LEU A 81 -2.99 -22.70 24.11
C LEU A 81 -1.46 -22.71 24.00
N THR A 82 -0.91 -22.07 22.96
CA THR A 82 0.55 -21.89 22.81
C THR A 82 1.13 -21.10 23.98
N THR A 83 0.47 -20.02 24.39
CA THR A 83 0.90 -19.21 25.55
C THR A 83 0.92 -20.02 26.83
N LEU A 84 -0.16 -20.78 27.09
CA LEU A 84 -0.26 -21.65 28.26
C LEU A 84 0.83 -22.73 28.24
N TYR A 85 1.06 -23.36 27.08
CA TYR A 85 2.14 -24.34 26.93
C TYR A 85 3.50 -23.73 27.27
N MET A 86 3.83 -22.56 26.71
CA MET A 86 5.11 -21.89 26.98
C MET A 86 5.28 -21.49 28.44
N LEU A 87 4.23 -20.99 29.11
CA LEU A 87 4.28 -20.59 30.51
C LEU A 87 4.29 -21.77 31.49
N ILE A 88 3.60 -22.87 31.17
CA ILE A 88 3.47 -24.04 32.05
C ILE A 88 4.64 -25.00 31.85
N ARG A 89 4.94 -25.38 30.60
CA ARG A 89 6.03 -26.30 30.26
C ARG A 89 7.40 -25.61 30.21
N GLY A 90 7.44 -24.28 30.03
CA GLY A 90 8.69 -23.52 29.89
C GLY A 90 9.39 -23.70 28.53
N GLN A 91 8.75 -24.40 27.59
CA GLN A 91 9.32 -24.79 26.30
C GLN A 91 8.44 -24.31 25.15
N ILE A 92 9.03 -24.20 23.96
CA ILE A 92 8.27 -23.93 22.73
C ILE A 92 7.54 -25.23 22.34
N PRO A 93 6.24 -25.20 22.01
CA PRO A 93 5.52 -26.40 21.59
C PRO A 93 6.14 -27.05 20.35
N PRO A 94 5.97 -28.38 20.15
CA PRO A 94 6.60 -29.12 19.05
C PRO A 94 6.15 -28.68 17.65
N TYR A 95 5.01 -27.99 17.53
CA TYR A 95 4.51 -27.42 16.28
C TYR A 95 5.07 -26.03 15.94
N TYR A 96 6.00 -25.50 16.74
CA TYR A 96 6.67 -24.23 16.46
C TYR A 96 8.19 -24.33 16.57
N THR A 97 8.87 -23.56 15.74
CA THR A 97 10.30 -23.27 15.88
C THR A 97 10.52 -21.90 16.54
N ALA A 98 11.72 -21.66 17.07
CA ALA A 98 12.04 -20.38 17.72
C ALA A 98 11.81 -19.14 16.82
N PRO A 99 12.15 -19.16 15.51
CA PRO A 99 11.84 -18.04 14.62
C PRO A 99 10.34 -17.78 14.39
N GLU A 100 9.48 -18.77 14.63
CA GLU A 100 8.02 -18.65 14.47
C GLU A 100 7.33 -18.11 15.72
N ILE A 101 8.07 -17.93 16.81
CA ILE A 101 7.63 -17.22 18.02
C ILE A 101 8.09 -15.76 17.91
N LEU A 102 7.23 -14.89 17.37
CA LEU A 102 7.60 -13.49 17.15
C LEU A 102 7.83 -12.72 18.45
N ASN A 103 7.13 -13.11 19.52
CA ASN A 103 7.28 -12.53 20.84
C ASN A 103 7.33 -13.66 21.88
N ASP A 104 8.47 -13.86 22.52
CA ASP A 104 8.56 -14.84 23.60
C ASP A 104 7.90 -14.27 24.88
N THR A 105 6.79 -14.91 25.28
CA THR A 105 5.97 -14.52 26.44
C THR A 105 6.39 -15.24 27.72
N ARG A 106 7.41 -16.10 27.69
CA ARG A 106 7.97 -16.71 28.89
C ARG A 106 8.60 -15.67 29.82
N GLY A 107 8.75 -16.04 31.10
CA GLY A 107 9.31 -15.16 32.13
C GLY A 107 8.30 -14.19 32.75
N LEU A 108 7.00 -14.54 32.69
CA LEU A 108 5.97 -13.88 33.47
C LEU A 108 6.16 -14.21 34.96
N HIS A 109 6.16 -13.18 35.81
CA HIS A 109 6.25 -13.35 37.26
C HIS A 109 4.90 -13.02 37.90
N VAL A 110 4.63 -13.68 39.01
CA VAL A 110 3.46 -13.48 39.85
C VAL A 110 3.93 -13.15 41.26
N ASN A 111 3.30 -12.15 41.87
CA ASN A 111 3.43 -11.92 43.30
C ASN A 111 2.46 -12.86 44.02
N VAL A 112 2.96 -13.88 44.71
CA VAL A 112 2.11 -14.93 45.32
C VAL A 112 1.26 -14.43 46.50
N GLU A 113 1.46 -13.21 46.99
CA GLU A 113 0.65 -12.61 48.04
C GLU A 113 -0.51 -11.79 47.48
N THR A 114 -0.27 -11.07 46.38
CA THR A 114 -1.24 -10.11 45.79
C THR A 114 -1.85 -10.57 44.47
N LEU A 115 -1.32 -11.65 43.89
CA LEU A 115 -1.62 -12.15 42.54
C LEU A 115 -1.30 -11.16 41.41
N GLU A 116 -0.51 -10.10 41.69
CA GLU A 116 -0.06 -9.16 40.67
C GLU A 116 0.86 -9.88 39.66
N LEU A 117 0.59 -9.69 38.37
CA LEU A 117 1.37 -10.25 37.27
C LEU A 117 2.22 -9.18 36.60
N GLU A 118 3.52 -9.42 36.46
CA GLU A 118 4.43 -8.50 35.77
C GLU A 118 5.63 -9.24 35.18
N TYR A 119 6.19 -8.71 34.10
CA TYR A 119 7.46 -9.22 33.58
C TYR A 119 8.63 -8.67 34.41
N TYR A 120 9.73 -9.42 34.47
CA TYR A 120 10.82 -9.13 35.39
C TYR A 120 11.28 -7.67 35.40
N SER A 121 11.22 -7.05 36.58
CA SER A 121 11.70 -5.68 36.85
C SER A 121 12.65 -5.70 38.05
N LYS A 122 13.93 -5.39 37.81
CA LYS A 122 14.97 -5.45 38.86
C LYS A 122 14.62 -4.60 40.08
N THR A 123 14.05 -3.41 39.87
CA THR A 123 13.70 -2.47 40.95
C THR A 123 12.62 -3.01 41.88
N LYS A 124 11.65 -3.77 41.34
CA LYS A 124 10.53 -4.32 42.11
C LYS A 124 10.83 -5.71 42.68
N MET A 125 11.51 -6.57 41.92
CA MET A 125 11.51 -8.01 42.17
C MET A 125 12.82 -8.56 42.75
N ALA A 126 13.96 -7.90 42.55
CA ALA A 126 15.27 -8.50 42.89
C ALA A 126 15.45 -8.81 44.38
N ASN A 127 14.78 -8.05 45.26
CA ASN A 127 14.89 -8.19 46.71
C ASN A 127 13.61 -8.69 47.37
N ASP A 128 12.58 -9.06 46.61
CA ASP A 128 11.27 -9.46 47.15
C ASP A 128 10.99 -10.93 46.80
N PRO A 129 11.02 -11.85 47.80
CA PRO A 129 10.84 -13.27 47.55
C PRO A 129 9.39 -13.65 47.18
N ARG A 130 8.42 -12.72 47.29
CA ARG A 130 7.03 -12.97 46.89
C ARG A 130 6.86 -13.01 45.37
N TRP A 131 7.79 -12.41 44.62
CA TRP A 131 7.78 -12.44 43.16
C TRP A 131 8.41 -13.72 42.66
N GLN A 132 7.59 -14.59 42.07
CA GLN A 132 8.03 -15.88 41.57
C GLN A 132 7.74 -16.00 40.08
N ASN A 133 8.62 -16.69 39.36
CA ASN A 133 8.36 -17.03 37.97
C ASN A 133 7.19 -18.03 37.93
N ILE A 134 6.14 -17.71 37.16
CA ILE A 134 4.93 -18.53 37.14
C ILE A 134 5.20 -19.95 36.61
N THR A 135 6.18 -20.12 35.73
CA THR A 135 6.61 -21.43 35.23
C THR A 135 7.14 -22.31 36.36
N ASP A 136 7.89 -21.73 37.29
CA ASP A 136 8.45 -22.49 38.41
C ASP A 136 7.37 -22.88 39.43
N VAL A 137 6.31 -22.07 39.56
CA VAL A 137 5.10 -22.41 40.32
C VAL A 137 4.36 -23.57 39.67
N PHE A 138 4.06 -23.50 38.37
CA PHE A 138 3.38 -24.59 37.63
C PHE A 138 4.16 -25.91 37.67
N GLN A 139 5.48 -25.85 37.61
CA GLN A 139 6.37 -27.02 37.67
C GLN A 139 6.65 -27.48 39.11
N ARG A 140 6.04 -26.84 40.12
CA ARG A 140 6.21 -27.14 41.55
C ARG A 140 7.68 -27.12 42.01
N LYS A 141 8.50 -26.30 41.34
CA LYS A 141 9.89 -26.00 41.73
C LYS A 141 9.94 -25.02 42.90
N VAL A 142 8.92 -24.16 43.00
CA VAL A 142 8.71 -23.23 44.10
C VAL A 142 7.39 -23.56 44.78
N ARG A 143 7.39 -23.67 46.10
CA ARG A 143 6.19 -23.87 46.93
C ARG A 143 5.98 -22.68 47.84
N ALA A 144 4.74 -22.47 48.30
CA ALA A 144 4.41 -21.41 49.26
C ALA A 144 5.35 -21.43 50.49
N LYS A 145 5.64 -22.62 51.02
CA LYS A 145 6.56 -22.80 52.15
C LYS A 145 8.00 -22.36 51.89
N ASP A 146 8.48 -22.42 50.65
CA ASP A 146 9.83 -21.95 50.33
C ASP A 146 9.89 -20.41 50.39
N ILE A 147 8.80 -19.75 49.98
CA ILE A 147 8.65 -18.30 50.03
C ILE A 147 8.54 -17.82 51.48
N VAL A 148 7.78 -18.52 52.32
CA VAL A 148 7.70 -18.26 53.77
C VAL A 148 9.09 -18.32 54.41
N ARG A 149 9.86 -19.38 54.14
CA ARG A 149 11.24 -19.51 54.66
C ARG A 149 12.15 -18.38 54.20
N ASP A 150 11.98 -17.90 52.97
CA ASP A 150 12.82 -16.82 52.44
C ASP A 150 12.41 -15.44 52.99
N LEU A 151 11.13 -15.24 53.33
CA LEU A 151 10.66 -14.07 54.09
C LEU A 151 11.22 -14.09 55.53
N GLU A 152 11.12 -15.23 56.22
CA GLU A 152 11.65 -15.39 57.59
C GLU A 152 13.16 -15.16 57.65
N LYS A 153 13.93 -15.68 56.68
CA LYS A 153 15.39 -15.43 56.58
C LYS A 153 15.74 -13.95 56.43
N LYS A 154 14.84 -13.16 55.84
CA LYS A 154 14.99 -11.71 55.67
C LYS A 154 14.54 -10.91 56.90
N GLY A 155 13.99 -11.59 57.91
CA GLY A 155 13.50 -10.98 59.15
C GLY A 155 12.02 -10.60 59.09
N ASP A 156 11.28 -11.01 58.06
CA ASP A 156 9.83 -10.81 57.98
C ASP A 156 9.11 -11.94 58.72
N GLU A 157 8.44 -11.64 59.84
CA GLU A 157 7.59 -12.60 60.53
C GLU A 157 6.33 -12.88 59.70
N VAL A 158 6.05 -14.16 59.44
CA VAL A 158 4.89 -14.60 58.66
C VAL A 158 3.84 -15.17 59.62
N SER A 159 2.70 -14.50 59.76
CA SER A 159 1.59 -15.02 60.56
C SER A 159 0.97 -16.24 59.90
N ARG A 160 0.19 -17.03 60.67
CA ARG A 160 -0.54 -18.18 60.12
C ARG A 160 -1.52 -17.76 59.02
N GLU A 161 -2.24 -16.65 59.19
CA GLU A 161 -3.16 -16.18 58.14
C GLU A 161 -2.42 -15.80 56.85
N ARG A 162 -1.20 -15.28 56.99
CA ARG A 162 -0.36 -14.91 55.85
C ARG A 162 0.22 -16.15 55.14
N ASP A 163 0.63 -17.17 55.88
CA ASP A 163 1.04 -18.47 55.33
C ASP A 163 -0.12 -19.13 54.55
N ASP A 164 -1.31 -19.17 55.16
CA ASP A 164 -2.52 -19.71 54.52
C ASP A 164 -2.85 -18.95 53.23
N LEU A 165 -2.78 -17.61 53.23
CA LEU A 165 -2.99 -16.78 52.03
C LEU A 165 -1.98 -17.11 50.91
N LEU A 166 -0.70 -17.28 51.25
CA LEU A 166 0.34 -17.63 50.28
C LEU A 166 0.11 -19.03 49.71
N ASP A 167 -0.32 -19.99 50.52
CA ASP A 167 -0.67 -21.35 50.06
C ASP A 167 -1.90 -21.32 49.15
N ASP A 168 -2.97 -20.62 49.54
CA ASP A 168 -4.22 -20.50 48.77
C ASP A 168 -3.98 -19.84 47.41
N ASN A 169 -3.21 -18.75 47.36
CA ASN A 169 -2.86 -18.07 46.12
C ASN A 169 -1.97 -18.95 45.22
N THR A 170 -1.00 -19.66 45.80
CA THR A 170 -0.15 -20.59 45.07
C THR A 170 -1.01 -21.71 44.45
N ARG A 171 -1.96 -22.25 45.22
CA ARG A 171 -2.93 -23.25 44.71
C ARG A 171 -3.84 -22.67 43.64
N ALA A 172 -4.30 -21.43 43.76
CA ALA A 172 -5.13 -20.79 42.74
C ALA A 172 -4.42 -20.73 41.39
N ILE A 173 -3.11 -20.47 41.40
CA ILE A 173 -2.26 -20.52 40.20
C ILE A 173 -2.14 -21.97 39.70
N GLU A 174 -1.79 -22.94 40.55
CA GLU A 174 -1.70 -24.35 40.16
C GLU A 174 -3.00 -24.89 39.54
N ASN A 175 -4.14 -24.51 40.11
CA ASN A 175 -5.47 -24.93 39.70
C ASN A 175 -5.85 -24.48 38.28
N ILE A 176 -5.10 -23.56 37.66
CA ILE A 176 -5.26 -23.22 36.24
C ILE A 176 -5.15 -24.47 35.36
N LEU A 177 -4.28 -25.43 35.73
CA LEU A 177 -4.12 -26.70 35.00
C LEU A 177 -5.41 -27.53 34.95
N ASP A 178 -6.24 -27.43 35.98
CA ASP A 178 -7.49 -28.16 36.10
C ASP A 178 -8.71 -27.42 35.55
N ARG A 179 -8.53 -26.17 35.10
CA ARG A 179 -9.62 -25.39 34.52
C ARG A 179 -10.05 -25.94 33.17
N GLU A 180 -11.36 -25.91 32.95
CA GLU A 180 -11.95 -26.22 31.66
C GLU A 180 -11.68 -25.08 30.67
N PHE A 181 -11.03 -25.43 29.57
CA PHE A 181 -11.01 -24.62 28.36
C PHE A 181 -12.19 -25.11 27.50
N PRO A 182 -13.28 -24.33 27.37
CA PRO A 182 -14.46 -24.76 26.63
C PRO A 182 -14.10 -25.13 25.19
N GLU A 183 -14.51 -26.30 24.73
CA GLU A 183 -14.20 -26.84 23.40
C GLU A 183 -15.48 -26.93 22.55
N GLN A 184 -15.42 -26.43 21.32
CA GLN A 184 -16.40 -26.67 20.28
C GLN A 184 -15.75 -27.56 19.23
N THR A 185 -16.43 -28.63 18.81
CA THR A 185 -15.86 -29.62 17.90
C THR A 185 -16.60 -29.62 16.56
N VAL A 186 -15.84 -29.45 15.48
CA VAL A 186 -16.29 -29.64 14.11
C VAL A 186 -16.42 -31.15 13.82
N PRO A 187 -17.53 -31.62 13.24
CA PRO A 187 -17.74 -33.04 12.97
C PRO A 187 -16.69 -33.69 12.05
N VAL A 188 -16.45 -34.99 12.23
CA VAL A 188 -15.48 -35.78 11.45
C VAL A 188 -15.74 -35.81 9.94
N LYS A 189 -17.00 -35.64 9.55
CA LYS A 189 -17.41 -35.56 8.13
C LYS A 189 -17.00 -34.27 7.43
N ALA A 190 -16.57 -33.24 8.16
CA ALA A 190 -16.17 -31.98 7.57
C ALA A 190 -14.89 -32.17 6.75
N THR A 191 -14.83 -31.52 5.60
CA THR A 191 -13.65 -31.47 4.74
C THR A 191 -12.65 -30.43 5.25
N VAL A 192 -11.39 -30.50 4.79
CA VAL A 192 -10.36 -29.47 5.07
C VAL A 192 -10.87 -28.07 4.71
N ARG A 193 -11.55 -27.94 3.56
CA ARG A 193 -12.13 -26.68 3.11
C ARG A 193 -13.20 -26.15 4.06
N GLU A 194 -14.15 -27.00 4.47
CA GLU A 194 -15.17 -26.61 5.44
C GLU A 194 -14.55 -26.22 6.79
N ALA A 195 -13.48 -26.91 7.21
CA ALA A 195 -12.74 -26.55 8.42
C ALA A 195 -12.08 -25.16 8.31
N ILE A 196 -11.48 -24.83 7.15
CA ILE A 196 -10.92 -23.49 6.88
C ILE A 196 -12.04 -22.43 6.81
N ASP A 197 -13.19 -22.74 6.22
CA ASP A 197 -14.33 -21.81 6.15
C ASP A 197 -14.97 -21.57 7.53
N ILE A 198 -15.08 -22.60 8.37
CA ILE A 198 -15.54 -22.46 9.75
C ILE A 198 -14.51 -21.64 10.55
N PHE A 199 -13.22 -21.93 10.38
CA PHE A 199 -12.13 -21.14 10.96
C PHE A 199 -12.25 -19.66 10.58
N TYR A 200 -12.47 -19.36 9.30
CA TYR A 200 -12.70 -18.02 8.77
C TYR A 200 -13.89 -17.35 9.46
N LYS A 201 -15.04 -18.04 9.54
CA LYS A 201 -16.27 -17.49 10.13
C LYS A 201 -16.13 -17.20 11.62
N VAL A 202 -15.43 -18.07 12.37
CA VAL A 202 -15.24 -17.92 13.81
C VAL A 202 -14.19 -16.86 14.13
N ASN A 203 -13.12 -16.74 13.33
CA ASN A 203 -12.06 -15.75 13.55
C ASN A 203 -12.44 -14.31 13.18
N ALA A 204 -13.52 -14.11 12.43
CA ALA A 204 -14.02 -12.78 12.08
C ALA A 204 -14.39 -11.92 13.32
N SER A 205 -14.57 -12.54 14.49
CA SER A 205 -14.99 -11.87 15.74
C SER A 205 -13.86 -11.70 16.79
N GLY A 206 -12.64 -12.19 16.53
CA GLY A 206 -11.51 -12.22 17.48
C GLY A 206 -10.39 -11.21 17.16
N VAL A 207 -9.13 -11.50 17.57
CA VAL A 207 -7.95 -10.79 17.02
C VAL A 207 -7.82 -11.18 15.55
N SER A 208 -8.49 -10.41 14.71
CA SER A 208 -8.74 -10.75 13.32
C SER A 208 -7.44 -11.05 12.58
N LEU A 209 -7.50 -12.11 11.77
CA LEU A 209 -6.53 -12.33 10.71
C LEU A 209 -6.69 -11.21 9.69
N THR A 210 -5.59 -10.81 9.05
CA THR A 210 -5.69 -9.90 7.90
C THR A 210 -6.40 -10.61 6.74
N ASP A 211 -7.06 -9.88 5.85
CA ASP A 211 -7.67 -10.49 4.66
C ASP A 211 -6.65 -11.27 3.81
N ALA A 212 -5.38 -10.84 3.82
CA ALA A 212 -4.28 -11.54 3.18
C ALA A 212 -3.91 -12.85 3.90
N GLU A 213 -3.85 -12.86 5.24
CA GLU A 213 -3.65 -14.08 6.03
C GLU A 213 -4.78 -15.10 5.79
N LEU A 214 -6.02 -14.61 5.65
CA LEU A 214 -7.19 -15.45 5.33
C LEU A 214 -7.10 -16.03 3.92
N ALA A 215 -6.74 -15.22 2.92
CA ALA A 215 -6.50 -15.72 1.56
C ALA A 215 -5.38 -16.76 1.52
N LEU A 216 -4.27 -16.54 2.24
CA LEU A 216 -3.19 -17.53 2.31
C LEU A 216 -3.64 -18.84 2.95
N ALA A 217 -4.49 -18.78 3.97
CA ALA A 217 -5.04 -19.97 4.60
C ALA A 217 -5.92 -20.77 3.61
N GLN A 218 -6.71 -20.09 2.79
CA GLN A 218 -7.52 -20.71 1.74
C GLN A 218 -6.65 -21.29 0.61
N ILE A 219 -5.61 -20.57 0.16
CA ILE A 219 -4.62 -21.07 -0.81
C ILE A 219 -3.99 -22.37 -0.29
N SER A 220 -3.62 -22.41 1.00
CA SER A 220 -3.04 -23.59 1.63
C SER A 220 -4.01 -24.79 1.68
N GLY A 221 -5.33 -24.55 1.54
CA GLY A 221 -6.33 -25.61 1.49
C GLY A 221 -6.29 -26.45 0.22
N TYR A 222 -5.92 -25.85 -0.92
CA TYR A 222 -5.81 -26.54 -2.22
C TYR A 222 -4.37 -26.61 -2.77
N TRP A 223 -3.44 -25.86 -2.18
CA TRP A 223 -2.01 -25.93 -2.42
C TRP A 223 -1.27 -25.97 -1.06
N PRO A 224 -1.17 -27.15 -0.43
CA PRO A 224 -0.61 -27.29 0.93
C PRO A 224 0.79 -26.68 1.07
N GLU A 225 1.65 -26.90 0.07
CA GLU A 225 3.05 -26.48 0.09
C GLU A 225 3.26 -24.97 -0.12
N ALA A 226 2.20 -24.21 -0.47
CA ALA A 226 2.28 -22.78 -0.83
C ALA A 226 3.04 -21.96 0.22
N ARG A 227 2.68 -22.13 1.49
CA ARG A 227 3.26 -21.36 2.60
C ARG A 227 4.77 -21.56 2.71
N ASP A 228 5.23 -22.81 2.63
CA ASP A 228 6.65 -23.15 2.77
C ASP A 228 7.47 -22.72 1.56
N ILE A 229 6.89 -22.83 0.36
CA ILE A 229 7.50 -22.33 -0.87
C ILE A 229 7.67 -20.80 -0.79
N PHE A 230 6.63 -20.07 -0.36
CA PHE A 230 6.69 -18.61 -0.21
C PHE A 230 7.72 -18.23 0.87
N LYS A 231 7.73 -18.92 2.02
CA LYS A 231 8.72 -18.70 3.10
C LYS A 231 10.16 -18.87 2.60
N ARG A 232 10.43 -19.91 1.81
CA ARG A 232 11.75 -20.15 1.23
C ARG A 232 12.20 -18.98 0.36
N LYS A 233 11.35 -18.52 -0.57
CA LYS A 233 11.69 -17.36 -1.41
C LYS A 233 11.88 -16.08 -0.60
N LEU A 234 11.04 -15.85 0.41
CA LEU A 234 11.21 -14.71 1.31
C LEU A 234 12.53 -14.77 2.09
N SER A 235 12.98 -15.97 2.49
CA SER A 235 14.28 -16.16 3.15
C SER A 235 15.46 -15.89 2.20
N GLU A 236 15.36 -16.31 0.93
CA GLU A 236 16.35 -16.00 -0.10
C GLU A 236 16.45 -14.49 -0.35
N LEU A 237 15.31 -13.80 -0.48
CA LEU A 237 15.24 -12.35 -0.64
C LEU A 237 15.77 -11.63 0.60
N GLN A 238 15.49 -12.14 1.80
CA GLN A 238 16.06 -11.62 3.06
C GLN A 238 17.58 -11.74 3.08
N GLY A 239 18.15 -12.83 2.55
CA GLY A 239 19.61 -12.96 2.36
C GLY A 239 20.20 -11.88 1.43
N LYS A 240 19.37 -11.31 0.55
CA LYS A 240 19.68 -10.16 -0.31
C LYS A 240 19.18 -8.83 0.28
N GLY A 241 18.84 -8.77 1.57
CA GLY A 241 18.39 -7.53 2.25
C GLY A 241 16.93 -7.14 2.01
N TYR A 242 16.15 -7.94 1.27
CA TYR A 242 14.73 -7.68 1.04
C TYR A 242 13.86 -8.51 1.97
N VAL A 243 13.43 -7.89 3.07
CA VAL A 243 12.59 -8.55 4.09
C VAL A 243 11.12 -8.22 3.84
N PHE A 244 10.31 -9.24 3.58
CA PHE A 244 8.85 -9.12 3.44
C PHE A 244 8.12 -10.13 4.33
N LYS A 245 6.82 -9.88 4.56
CA LYS A 245 5.91 -10.80 5.23
C LYS A 245 5.15 -11.65 4.21
N LEU A 246 4.55 -12.75 4.64
CA LEU A 246 3.72 -13.60 3.78
C LEU A 246 2.56 -12.82 3.13
N ASP A 247 1.91 -11.91 3.87
CA ASP A 247 0.84 -11.05 3.36
C ASP A 247 1.24 -10.30 2.09
N PHE A 248 2.51 -9.85 2.00
CA PHE A 248 3.02 -9.15 0.83
C PHE A 248 2.93 -10.01 -0.44
N ILE A 249 3.25 -11.30 -0.34
CA ILE A 249 3.13 -12.24 -1.47
C ILE A 249 1.68 -12.40 -1.91
N VAL A 250 0.73 -12.42 -0.97
CA VAL A 250 -0.69 -12.51 -1.30
C VAL A 250 -1.18 -11.27 -2.05
N TYR A 251 -0.76 -10.07 -1.64
CA TYR A 251 -1.04 -8.84 -2.41
C TYR A 251 -0.40 -8.86 -3.80
N VAL A 252 0.83 -9.39 -3.93
CA VAL A 252 1.48 -9.56 -5.23
C VAL A 252 0.70 -10.52 -6.12
N LEU A 253 0.27 -11.68 -5.60
CA LEU A 253 -0.52 -12.66 -6.35
C LEU A 253 -1.86 -12.08 -6.80
N LEU A 254 -2.58 -11.40 -5.90
CA LEU A 254 -3.83 -10.72 -6.23
C LEU A 254 -3.63 -9.68 -7.34
N GLY A 255 -2.57 -8.88 -7.22
CA GLY A 255 -2.24 -7.86 -8.20
C GLY A 255 -1.86 -8.43 -9.57
N CYS A 256 -1.06 -9.51 -9.61
CA CYS A 256 -0.63 -10.14 -10.86
C CYS A 256 -1.78 -10.85 -11.59
N LEU A 257 -2.72 -11.45 -10.84
CA LEU A 257 -3.81 -12.23 -11.43
C LEU A 257 -5.03 -11.37 -11.80
N TYR A 258 -5.31 -10.30 -11.04
CA TYR A 258 -6.55 -9.55 -11.18
C TYR A 258 -6.37 -8.03 -11.28
N HIS A 259 -5.15 -7.50 -11.13
CA HIS A 259 -4.88 -6.06 -11.04
C HIS A 259 -5.68 -5.37 -9.92
N LEU A 260 -5.81 -6.06 -8.79
CA LEU A 260 -6.53 -5.59 -7.60
C LEU A 260 -5.63 -5.61 -6.36
N GLY A 261 -5.90 -4.69 -5.46
CA GLY A 261 -5.38 -4.65 -4.09
C GLY A 261 -6.42 -4.98 -3.03
N SER A 262 -7.71 -4.98 -3.38
CA SER A 262 -8.83 -5.40 -2.52
C SER A 262 -9.53 -6.66 -3.05
N ASP A 263 -10.46 -7.19 -2.28
CA ASP A 263 -11.22 -8.41 -2.60
C ASP A 263 -10.36 -9.69 -2.68
N MET A 264 -9.66 -10.00 -1.59
CA MET A 264 -8.86 -11.21 -1.39
C MET A 264 -9.63 -12.52 -1.64
N LYS A 265 -10.97 -12.47 -1.61
CA LYS A 265 -11.86 -13.62 -1.86
C LYS A 265 -11.67 -14.21 -3.25
N LYS A 266 -11.19 -13.41 -4.22
CA LYS A 266 -10.85 -13.91 -5.56
C LYS A 266 -9.81 -15.03 -5.55
N LEU A 267 -8.95 -15.09 -4.53
CA LEU A 267 -7.92 -16.13 -4.37
C LEU A 267 -8.43 -17.35 -3.57
N HIS A 268 -9.64 -17.34 -3.00
CA HIS A 268 -10.08 -18.40 -2.10
C HIS A 268 -10.47 -19.70 -2.81
N GLY A 269 -10.88 -19.60 -4.08
CA GLY A 269 -11.42 -20.74 -4.82
C GLY A 269 -10.32 -21.69 -5.32
N PRO A 270 -10.52 -23.02 -5.25
CA PRO A 270 -9.57 -24.02 -5.75
C PRO A 270 -9.40 -23.98 -7.28
N GLU A 271 -10.34 -23.38 -8.01
CA GLU A 271 -10.21 -23.10 -9.45
C GLU A 271 -8.99 -22.24 -9.78
N ASN A 272 -8.45 -21.49 -8.81
CA ASN A 272 -7.25 -20.68 -8.97
C ASN A 272 -5.95 -21.46 -8.79
N ASN A 273 -6.00 -22.75 -8.44
CA ASN A 273 -4.79 -23.51 -8.09
C ASN A 273 -3.75 -23.51 -9.22
N GLU A 274 -4.19 -23.75 -10.47
CA GLU A 274 -3.30 -23.73 -11.62
C GLU A 274 -2.75 -22.33 -11.90
N THR A 275 -3.62 -21.32 -11.96
CA THR A 275 -3.22 -19.94 -12.27
C THR A 275 -2.30 -19.33 -11.21
N ILE A 276 -2.52 -19.62 -9.92
CA ILE A 276 -1.65 -19.19 -8.83
C ILE A 276 -0.28 -19.87 -8.91
N ARG A 277 -0.23 -21.17 -9.24
CA ARG A 277 1.05 -21.88 -9.37
C ARG A 277 1.86 -21.35 -10.56
N ASP A 278 1.21 -21.09 -11.69
CA ASP A 278 1.85 -20.53 -12.87
C ASP A 278 2.36 -19.11 -12.62
N ALA A 279 1.54 -18.26 -11.99
CA ALA A 279 1.95 -16.91 -11.59
C ALA A 279 3.11 -16.96 -10.59
N TRP A 280 3.03 -17.84 -9.58
CA TRP A 280 4.10 -18.02 -8.61
C TRP A 280 5.40 -18.46 -9.27
N LYS A 281 5.35 -19.38 -10.24
CA LYS A 281 6.55 -19.83 -10.95
C LYS A 281 7.31 -18.67 -11.59
N LEU A 282 6.60 -17.79 -12.30
CA LEU A 282 7.22 -16.61 -12.92
C LEU A 282 7.72 -15.60 -11.88
N LEU A 283 6.99 -15.43 -10.77
CA LEU A 283 7.40 -14.57 -9.66
C LEU A 283 8.69 -15.06 -9.00
N ASP A 284 8.74 -16.36 -8.68
CA ASP A 284 9.83 -17.02 -7.97
C ASP A 284 11.09 -17.14 -8.82
N GLU A 285 10.95 -17.58 -10.08
CA GLU A 285 12.10 -17.83 -10.96
C GLU A 285 12.72 -16.54 -11.51
N GLN A 286 11.93 -15.46 -11.63
CA GLN A 286 12.39 -14.27 -12.36
C GLN A 286 11.98 -12.93 -11.74
N VAL A 287 10.69 -12.64 -11.60
CA VAL A 287 10.22 -11.26 -11.40
C VAL A 287 10.68 -10.67 -10.07
N LEU A 288 10.59 -11.42 -8.98
CA LEU A 288 10.97 -10.91 -7.65
C LEU A 288 12.47 -10.59 -7.56
N ASP A 289 13.32 -11.45 -8.14
CA ASP A 289 14.76 -11.21 -8.18
C ASP A 289 15.14 -10.06 -9.12
N TYR A 290 14.42 -9.95 -10.25
CA TYR A 290 14.61 -8.85 -11.19
C TYR A 290 14.26 -7.50 -10.55
N VAL A 291 13.11 -7.38 -9.88
CA VAL A 291 12.71 -6.17 -9.17
C VAL A 291 13.70 -5.82 -8.05
N ALA A 292 14.12 -6.82 -7.25
CA ALA A 292 15.16 -6.61 -6.25
C ALA A 292 16.47 -6.08 -6.87
N SER A 293 16.85 -6.60 -8.05
CA SER A 293 18.01 -6.11 -8.79
C SER A 293 17.84 -4.66 -9.25
N ILE A 294 16.67 -4.28 -9.81
CA ILE A 294 16.39 -2.88 -10.20
C ILE A 294 16.49 -1.95 -8.99
N MET A 295 15.85 -2.32 -7.88
CA MET A 295 15.84 -1.50 -6.66
C MET A 295 17.25 -1.28 -6.12
N ARG A 296 18.11 -2.29 -6.17
CA ARG A 296 19.51 -2.18 -5.74
C ARG A 296 20.40 -1.41 -6.73
N SER A 297 20.24 -1.66 -8.02
CA SER A 297 21.13 -1.15 -9.06
C SER A 297 20.81 0.29 -9.44
N HIS A 298 19.52 0.61 -9.60
CA HIS A 298 19.01 1.88 -10.12
C HIS A 298 18.39 2.77 -9.03
N ALA A 299 17.72 2.18 -8.02
CA ALA A 299 17.09 2.96 -6.95
C ALA A 299 17.97 3.12 -5.69
N PHE A 300 19.15 2.48 -5.65
CA PHE A 300 20.09 2.50 -4.51
C PHE A 300 19.50 1.98 -3.18
N VAL A 301 18.49 1.11 -3.26
CA VAL A 301 17.85 0.47 -2.11
C VAL A 301 18.58 -0.84 -1.83
N ASP A 302 19.37 -0.88 -0.76
CA ASP A 302 20.13 -2.10 -0.40
C ASP A 302 19.34 -3.02 0.55
N HIS A 303 18.46 -2.44 1.37
CA HIS A 303 17.65 -3.17 2.34
C HIS A 303 16.25 -2.55 2.52
N THR A 304 15.23 -3.35 2.87
CA THR A 304 13.83 -2.89 3.00
C THR A 304 13.56 -1.98 4.20
N ASP A 305 14.47 -1.92 5.17
CA ASP A 305 14.46 -0.94 6.28
C ASP A 305 14.68 0.50 5.80
N GLU A 306 15.10 0.66 4.54
CA GLU A 306 15.21 1.97 3.90
C GLU A 306 13.90 2.48 3.33
N ILE A 307 12.95 1.57 3.11
CA ILE A 307 11.68 1.80 2.46
C ILE A 307 10.62 2.12 3.53
N ASN A 308 9.84 3.18 3.34
CA ASN A 308 8.75 3.55 4.24
C ASN A 308 7.59 2.55 4.15
N SER A 309 7.17 2.20 2.93
CA SER A 309 6.20 1.12 2.70
C SER A 309 6.66 0.19 1.58
N VAL A 310 6.92 -1.07 1.93
CA VAL A 310 7.29 -2.13 0.98
C VAL A 310 6.19 -2.41 -0.05
N TYR A 311 4.93 -2.04 0.24
CA TYR A 311 3.81 -2.25 -0.67
C TYR A 311 3.87 -1.39 -1.94
N ALA A 312 4.71 -0.35 -1.98
CA ALA A 312 5.01 0.36 -3.24
C ALA A 312 5.73 -0.53 -4.27
N LEU A 313 6.31 -1.65 -3.84
CA LEU A 313 6.88 -2.62 -4.76
C LEU A 313 5.81 -3.46 -5.45
N VAL A 314 4.56 -3.51 -4.97
CA VAL A 314 3.51 -4.34 -5.59
C VAL A 314 3.19 -3.87 -7.01
N PRO A 315 2.89 -2.59 -7.30
CA PRO A 315 2.67 -2.15 -8.68
C PRO A 315 3.89 -2.33 -9.58
N ILE A 316 5.10 -2.20 -9.03
CA ILE A 316 6.36 -2.46 -9.74
C ILE A 316 6.47 -3.93 -10.15
N ILE A 317 6.16 -4.84 -9.23
CA ILE A 317 6.18 -6.28 -9.47
C ILE A 317 5.12 -6.66 -10.48
N VAL A 318 3.89 -6.15 -10.36
CA VAL A 318 2.80 -6.42 -11.30
C VAL A 318 3.15 -5.91 -12.70
N TYR A 319 3.69 -4.69 -12.81
CA TYR A 319 4.15 -4.16 -14.10
C TYR A 319 5.24 -5.03 -14.75
N CYS A 320 6.21 -5.53 -13.96
CA CYS A 320 7.23 -6.44 -14.47
C CYS A 320 6.67 -7.83 -14.81
N PHE A 321 5.66 -8.28 -14.08
CA PHE A 321 4.97 -9.55 -14.31
C PHE A 321 4.17 -9.52 -15.61
N ASP A 322 3.44 -8.43 -15.89
CA ASP A 322 2.64 -8.24 -17.10
C ASP A 322 3.50 -8.23 -18.38
N LYS A 323 4.78 -7.89 -18.25
CA LYS A 323 5.77 -7.98 -19.35
C LYS A 323 6.23 -9.41 -19.62
N GLY A 324 5.70 -10.42 -18.90
CA GLY A 324 5.97 -11.84 -19.14
C GLY A 324 7.44 -12.23 -18.98
N GLY A 325 8.16 -11.57 -18.06
CA GLY A 325 9.59 -11.81 -17.86
C GLY A 325 10.52 -11.07 -18.84
N GLN A 326 9.99 -10.12 -19.63
CA GLN A 326 10.86 -9.24 -20.43
C GLN A 326 11.55 -8.20 -19.53
N HIS A 327 12.77 -7.84 -19.90
CA HIS A 327 13.50 -6.78 -19.22
C HIS A 327 12.96 -5.42 -19.64
N LEU A 328 12.81 -4.54 -18.65
CA LEU A 328 12.43 -3.15 -18.87
C LEU A 328 13.56 -2.40 -19.56
N ASN A 329 13.22 -1.46 -20.42
CA ASN A 329 14.21 -0.54 -20.97
C ASN A 329 14.60 0.54 -19.95
N ASP A 330 15.71 1.22 -20.20
CA ASP A 330 16.27 2.24 -19.31
C ASP A 330 15.29 3.41 -19.04
N TYR A 331 14.46 3.77 -20.01
CA TYR A 331 13.43 4.81 -19.83
C TYR A 331 12.29 4.36 -18.90
N GLU A 332 11.79 3.14 -19.05
CA GLU A 332 10.80 2.52 -18.15
C GLU A 332 11.34 2.41 -16.72
N ILE A 333 12.60 1.96 -16.56
CA ILE A 333 13.26 1.86 -15.26
C ILE A 333 13.35 3.23 -14.58
N ARG A 334 13.77 4.28 -15.30
CA ARG A 334 13.88 5.63 -14.72
C ARG A 334 12.54 6.18 -14.26
N LYS A 335 11.47 6.00 -15.05
CA LYS A 335 10.11 6.42 -14.65
C LYS A 335 9.63 5.70 -13.40
N LEU A 336 9.84 4.39 -13.36
CA LEU A 336 9.52 3.54 -12.23
C LEU A 336 10.25 3.97 -10.96
N VAL A 337 11.56 4.22 -11.05
CA VAL A 337 12.38 4.68 -9.92
C VAL A 337 11.95 6.06 -9.43
N LYS A 338 11.63 6.99 -10.35
CA LYS A 338 11.12 8.32 -10.01
C LYS A 338 9.80 8.22 -9.25
N TRP A 339 8.85 7.45 -9.77
CA TRP A 339 7.58 7.19 -9.08
C TRP A 339 7.79 6.52 -7.71
N PHE A 340 8.67 5.52 -7.63
CA PHE A 340 9.00 4.83 -6.39
C PHE A 340 9.45 5.84 -5.32
N TYR A 341 10.41 6.72 -5.62
CA TYR A 341 10.85 7.73 -4.65
C TYR A 341 9.71 8.63 -4.16
N TYR A 342 8.86 9.11 -5.07
CA TYR A 342 7.70 9.93 -4.69
C TYR A 342 6.68 9.17 -3.84
N SER A 343 6.42 7.91 -4.17
CA SER A 343 5.53 7.04 -3.38
C SER A 343 5.99 6.90 -1.93
N GLN A 344 7.30 6.85 -1.70
CA GLN A 344 7.92 6.71 -0.39
C GLN A 344 7.84 8.02 0.41
N ILE A 345 8.30 9.14 -0.16
CA ILE A 345 8.35 10.43 0.55
C ILE A 345 6.97 11.04 0.81
N ARG A 346 5.97 10.68 0.00
CA ARG A 346 4.57 11.09 0.20
C ARG A 346 3.74 10.05 0.94
N SER A 347 4.36 8.98 1.45
CA SER A 347 3.72 7.96 2.29
C SER A 347 2.48 7.34 1.64
N ARG A 348 2.53 7.07 0.33
CA ARG A 348 1.36 6.65 -0.46
C ARG A 348 0.64 5.48 0.19
N TYR A 349 1.33 4.40 0.53
CA TYR A 349 0.73 3.17 1.05
C TYR A 349 0.74 3.03 2.58
N VAL A 350 0.83 4.13 3.34
CA VAL A 350 0.73 4.06 4.81
C VAL A 350 -0.71 3.86 5.28
N ASN A 351 -1.68 4.43 4.55
CA ASN A 351 -3.10 4.34 4.84
C ASN A 351 -3.87 3.89 3.60
N GLN A 352 -5.00 3.21 3.79
CA GLN A 352 -5.90 2.74 2.71
C GLN A 352 -5.16 1.90 1.67
N LEU A 353 -4.32 0.97 2.15
CA LEU A 353 -3.49 0.11 1.31
C LEU A 353 -4.30 -0.59 0.19
N PRO A 354 -5.43 -1.29 0.47
CA PRO A 354 -6.17 -2.00 -0.57
C PRO A 354 -6.70 -1.07 -1.67
N GLN A 355 -7.33 0.05 -1.31
CA GLN A 355 -7.95 0.96 -2.27
C GLN A 355 -6.91 1.68 -3.13
N LYS A 356 -5.74 2.03 -2.55
CA LYS A 356 -4.65 2.63 -3.32
C LYS A 356 -4.03 1.64 -4.29
N LEU A 357 -3.84 0.39 -3.86
CA LEU A 357 -3.40 -0.66 -4.76
C LEU A 357 -4.43 -0.91 -5.88
N ASP A 358 -5.74 -0.90 -5.62
CA ASP A 358 -6.75 -1.02 -6.69
C ASP A 358 -6.61 0.06 -7.76
N ARG A 359 -6.49 1.34 -7.34
CA ARG A 359 -6.32 2.47 -8.28
C ARG A 359 -5.03 2.33 -9.06
N ASP A 360 -3.93 2.00 -8.37
CA ASP A 360 -2.61 1.98 -8.97
C ASP A 360 -2.44 0.79 -9.93
N LEU A 361 -2.93 -0.39 -9.54
CA LEU A 361 -2.86 -1.59 -10.38
C LEU A 361 -3.78 -1.50 -11.60
N ARG A 362 -4.92 -0.81 -11.47
CA ARG A 362 -5.75 -0.46 -12.64
C ARG A 362 -4.99 0.46 -13.60
N THR A 363 -4.30 1.47 -13.09
CA THR A 363 -3.46 2.35 -13.90
C THR A 363 -2.34 1.55 -14.59
N ILE A 364 -1.68 0.62 -13.89
CA ILE A 364 -0.69 -0.29 -14.48
C ILE A 364 -1.26 -1.08 -15.66
N LYS A 365 -2.51 -1.54 -15.55
CA LYS A 365 -3.18 -2.33 -16.59
C LYS A 365 -3.61 -1.52 -17.81
N GLU A 366 -4.13 -0.31 -17.59
CA GLU A 366 -4.83 0.48 -18.62
C GLU A 366 -3.93 1.49 -19.32
N ALA A 367 -2.91 2.02 -18.63
CA ALA A 367 -2.11 3.14 -19.12
C ALA A 367 -0.89 2.71 -19.94
N GLU A 368 -0.64 3.39 -21.06
CA GLU A 368 0.59 3.21 -21.86
C GLU A 368 1.83 3.70 -21.10
N ASN A 369 1.71 4.81 -20.35
CA ASN A 369 2.78 5.39 -19.53
C ASN A 369 2.43 5.33 -18.04
N ALA A 370 2.15 4.12 -17.54
CA ALA A 370 1.58 3.92 -16.20
C ALA A 370 2.29 4.69 -15.07
N PHE A 371 3.63 4.69 -15.00
CA PHE A 371 4.34 5.39 -13.91
C PHE A 371 4.27 6.93 -14.00
N ASP A 372 4.02 7.51 -15.18
CA ASP A 372 3.78 8.97 -15.29
C ASP A 372 2.38 9.31 -14.74
N GLU A 373 1.37 8.49 -15.07
CA GLU A 373 0.01 8.65 -14.55
C GLU A 373 -0.05 8.41 -13.04
N LEU A 374 0.60 7.35 -12.54
CA LEU A 374 0.72 7.11 -11.11
C LEU A 374 1.42 8.27 -10.38
N LEU A 375 2.40 8.93 -11.02
CA LEU A 375 3.05 10.11 -10.47
C LEU A 375 2.12 11.34 -10.50
N ALA A 376 1.30 11.48 -11.55
CA ALA A 376 0.28 12.53 -11.64
C ALA A 376 -0.74 12.40 -10.49
N VAL A 377 -1.17 11.18 -10.17
CA VAL A 377 -2.05 10.91 -9.02
C VAL A 377 -1.42 11.37 -7.70
N ILE A 378 -0.12 11.10 -7.49
CA ILE A 378 0.57 11.59 -6.29
C ILE A 378 0.63 13.12 -6.27
N LYS A 379 0.85 13.75 -7.42
CA LYS A 379 0.92 15.21 -7.58
C LYS A 379 -0.41 15.90 -7.26
N GLU A 380 -1.53 15.29 -7.65
CA GLU A 380 -2.88 15.75 -7.31
C GLU A 380 -3.14 15.70 -5.80
N GLU A 381 -2.73 14.61 -5.14
CA GLU A 381 -2.91 14.44 -3.69
C GLU A 381 -2.00 15.38 -2.88
N ARG A 382 -0.76 15.59 -3.34
CA ARG A 382 0.23 16.38 -2.60
C ARG A 382 1.33 16.90 -3.53
N ARG A 383 1.78 18.15 -3.27
CA ARG A 383 2.91 18.75 -4.00
C ARG A 383 4.13 17.82 -4.05
N LEU A 384 4.76 17.73 -5.21
CA LEU A 384 5.95 16.93 -5.42
C LEU A 384 7.20 17.61 -4.84
N GLU A 385 7.29 18.94 -4.97
CA GLU A 385 8.43 19.73 -4.48
C GLU A 385 8.68 19.51 -2.98
N ILE A 386 9.94 19.25 -2.63
CA ILE A 386 10.40 19.14 -1.24
C ILE A 386 10.88 20.53 -0.79
N THR A 387 10.23 21.11 0.23
CA THR A 387 10.64 22.41 0.78
C THR A 387 11.50 22.27 2.04
N PRO A 388 12.34 23.27 2.38
CA PRO A 388 13.16 23.25 3.60
C PRO A 388 12.36 23.00 4.89
N ASP A 389 11.13 23.51 4.96
CA ASP A 389 10.25 23.36 6.13
C ASP A 389 9.82 21.92 6.40
N GLU A 390 9.83 21.05 5.38
CA GLU A 390 9.47 19.63 5.55
C GLU A 390 10.47 18.87 6.43
N PHE A 391 11.68 19.40 6.62
CA PHE A 391 12.72 18.81 7.46
C PHE A 391 12.62 19.20 8.94
N VAL A 392 11.95 20.31 9.27
CA VAL A 392 11.97 20.91 10.61
C VAL A 392 11.48 19.92 11.67
N GLY A 393 12.36 19.60 12.62
CA GLY A 393 12.09 18.69 13.73
C GLY A 393 11.84 17.23 13.33
N ARG A 394 12.08 16.85 12.05
CA ARG A 394 11.85 15.49 11.57
C ARG A 394 13.02 14.58 11.90
N SER A 395 12.74 13.50 12.63
CA SER A 395 13.76 12.51 12.97
C SER A 395 14.08 11.57 11.79
N ILE A 396 15.05 10.69 11.98
CA ILE A 396 15.46 9.66 11.00
C ILE A 396 14.35 8.66 10.62
N SER A 397 13.25 8.60 11.38
CA SER A 397 12.08 7.79 11.02
C SER A 397 11.24 8.40 9.90
N HIS A 398 11.48 9.66 9.54
CA HIS A 398 10.73 10.33 8.49
C HIS A 398 11.14 9.82 7.10
N PRO A 399 10.20 9.62 6.15
CA PRO A 399 10.50 9.06 4.83
C PRO A 399 11.54 9.84 4.00
N LEU A 400 11.65 11.16 4.22
CA LEU A 400 12.70 11.98 3.59
C LEU A 400 14.12 11.47 3.89
N PHE A 401 14.34 10.84 5.05
CA PHE A 401 15.64 10.28 5.38
C PHE A 401 16.03 9.10 4.46
N GLY A 402 15.05 8.30 4.02
CA GLY A 402 15.26 7.28 2.99
C GLY A 402 15.78 7.88 1.70
N LEU A 403 15.11 8.93 1.20
CA LEU A 403 15.52 9.63 -0.01
C LEU A 403 16.91 10.27 0.11
N VAL A 404 17.21 10.90 1.25
CA VAL A 404 18.57 11.42 1.53
C VAL A 404 19.59 10.29 1.40
N ARG A 405 19.37 9.12 2.01
CA ARG A 405 20.30 7.98 1.90
C ARG A 405 20.51 7.55 0.45
N TRP A 406 19.44 7.38 -0.34
CA TRP A 406 19.54 6.98 -1.75
C TRP A 406 20.27 8.01 -2.58
N TYR A 407 20.00 9.29 -2.37
CA TYR A 407 20.71 10.38 -3.03
C TYR A 407 22.20 10.37 -2.72
N LEU A 408 22.57 10.24 -1.43
CA LEU A 408 23.97 10.17 -1.02
C LEU A 408 24.69 8.96 -1.60
N LYS A 409 24.02 7.80 -1.69
CA LYS A 409 24.52 6.60 -2.37
C LYS A 409 24.72 6.84 -3.87
N SER A 410 23.80 7.56 -4.53
CA SER A 410 23.90 7.88 -5.96
C SER A 410 25.12 8.76 -6.28
N LYS A 411 25.50 9.67 -5.38
CA LYS A 411 26.73 10.47 -5.47
C LYS A 411 28.01 9.67 -5.17
N GLY A 412 27.89 8.42 -4.75
CA GLY A 412 29.02 7.61 -4.30
C GLY A 412 29.67 8.16 -3.01
N ALA A 413 28.88 8.81 -2.14
CA ALA A 413 29.39 9.40 -0.92
C ALA A 413 30.11 8.36 -0.03
N PHE A 414 31.05 8.85 0.78
CA PHE A 414 31.89 8.04 1.66
C PHE A 414 31.55 8.28 3.13
N CYS A 415 31.85 7.30 3.98
CA CYS A 415 31.85 7.49 5.44
C CYS A 415 32.98 8.45 5.85
N PHE A 416 32.66 9.47 6.66
CA PHE A 416 33.57 10.56 7.07
C PHE A 416 34.86 10.11 7.76
N THR A 417 34.89 8.91 8.34
CA THR A 417 36.01 8.44 9.15
C THR A 417 36.74 7.25 8.53
N THR A 418 36.07 6.46 7.70
CA THR A 418 36.67 5.25 7.09
C THR A 418 36.95 5.40 5.60
N GLY A 419 36.40 6.42 4.93
CA GLY A 419 36.62 6.62 3.50
C GLY A 419 36.00 5.54 2.60
N VAL A 420 35.13 4.68 3.13
CA VAL A 420 34.47 3.63 2.35
C VAL A 420 33.14 4.12 1.77
N LYS A 421 32.85 3.72 0.53
CA LYS A 421 31.60 4.05 -0.17
C LYS A 421 30.40 3.47 0.57
N LEU A 422 29.31 4.25 0.66
CA LEU A 422 28.07 3.85 1.33
C LEU A 422 27.36 2.62 0.70
N ARG A 423 27.78 2.16 -0.49
CA ARG A 423 27.15 1.07 -1.27
C ARG A 423 27.74 -0.32 -1.02
N GLN A 424 28.91 -0.45 -0.40
CA GLN A 424 29.58 -1.76 -0.34
C GLN A 424 29.03 -2.61 0.82
N ALA A 425 28.79 -3.91 0.56
CA ALA A 425 28.29 -4.87 1.55
C ALA A 425 29.26 -4.91 2.74
N MET A 426 28.79 -4.32 3.83
CA MET A 426 29.60 -4.04 4.99
C MET A 426 29.13 -4.99 6.09
N GLY A 427 29.89 -6.07 6.32
CA GLY A 427 29.60 -7.04 7.39
C GLY A 427 29.37 -6.34 8.73
N GLU A 428 28.74 -7.01 9.71
CA GLU A 428 28.20 -6.44 10.97
C GLU A 428 28.93 -5.19 11.55
N LYS A 429 30.26 -5.18 11.60
CA LYS A 429 31.09 -4.07 12.11
C LYS A 429 31.08 -2.76 11.30
N TYR A 430 30.58 -2.81 10.07
CA TYR A 430 30.59 -1.71 9.11
C TYR A 430 29.17 -1.25 8.73
N LYS A 431 28.14 -1.75 9.43
CA LYS A 431 26.77 -1.22 9.33
C LYS A 431 26.77 0.29 9.46
N LEU A 432 25.94 0.95 8.65
CA LEU A 432 25.79 2.39 8.68
C LEU A 432 25.09 2.80 9.98
N GLU A 433 25.73 3.67 10.74
CA GLU A 433 25.18 4.32 11.93
C GLU A 433 24.92 5.80 11.66
N ASN A 434 23.87 6.31 12.28
CA ASN A 434 23.38 7.67 12.09
C ASN A 434 23.78 8.53 13.29
N ASP A 435 24.96 9.12 13.22
CA ASP A 435 25.46 9.91 14.34
C ASP A 435 25.10 11.39 14.22
N HIS A 436 24.94 12.05 15.36
CA HIS A 436 24.69 13.49 15.41
C HIS A 436 25.95 14.27 15.00
N ILE A 437 25.83 15.23 14.09
CA ILE A 437 26.93 16.14 13.74
C ILE A 437 27.28 17.01 14.95
N PHE A 438 26.25 17.62 15.55
CA PHE A 438 26.33 18.29 16.83
C PHE A 438 25.90 17.31 17.94
N PRO A 439 26.83 16.88 18.84
CA PRO A 439 26.52 15.87 19.84
C PRO A 439 25.34 16.24 20.73
N PHE A 440 24.39 15.31 20.88
CA PHE A 440 23.19 15.54 21.70
C PHE A 440 23.51 15.90 23.16
N SER A 441 24.57 15.33 23.74
CA SER A 441 24.99 15.64 25.11
C SER A 441 25.33 17.12 25.30
N ARG A 442 25.95 17.76 24.30
CA ARG A 442 26.28 19.19 24.32
C ARG A 442 25.05 20.05 24.06
N LEU A 443 24.21 19.67 23.09
CA LEU A 443 22.95 20.37 22.82
C LEU A 443 22.01 20.33 24.04
N LYS A 444 21.97 19.22 24.77
CA LYS A 444 21.17 19.09 26.00
C LYS A 444 21.57 20.13 27.04
N ALA A 445 22.87 20.42 27.21
CA ALA A 445 23.35 21.45 28.13
C ALA A 445 22.89 22.87 27.74
N LEU A 446 22.54 23.10 26.47
CA LEU A 446 22.01 24.36 25.92
C LEU A 446 20.46 24.40 25.87
N GLY A 447 19.79 23.47 26.56
CA GLY A 447 18.32 23.45 26.66
C GLY A 447 17.61 22.70 25.52
N TYR A 448 18.33 21.88 24.73
CA TYR A 448 17.73 20.97 23.75
C TYR A 448 17.36 19.60 24.35
N GLY A 449 17.20 19.53 25.67
CA GLY A 449 16.76 18.34 26.38
C GLY A 449 15.25 18.11 26.29
N ARG A 450 14.77 17.03 26.91
CA ARG A 450 13.36 16.58 26.81
C ARG A 450 12.38 17.57 27.43
N GLU A 451 12.87 18.41 28.33
CA GLU A 451 12.22 19.55 28.94
C GLU A 451 11.71 20.59 27.92
N ASN A 452 12.31 20.69 26.72
CA ASN A 452 11.80 21.53 25.63
C ASN A 452 11.53 20.69 24.39
N ARG A 453 10.27 20.34 24.15
CA ARG A 453 9.87 19.46 23.03
C ARG A 453 10.29 19.99 21.66
N LEU A 454 10.19 21.30 21.43
CA LEU A 454 10.55 21.91 20.14
C LEU A 454 12.06 21.81 19.91
N LYS A 455 12.87 22.27 20.86
CA LYS A 455 14.33 22.16 20.77
C LYS A 455 14.80 20.71 20.74
N TYR A 456 14.21 19.83 21.54
CA TYR A 456 14.49 18.40 21.47
C TYR A 456 14.27 17.83 20.07
N SER A 457 13.19 18.22 19.39
CA SER A 457 12.94 17.79 18.01
C SER A 457 14.00 18.28 17.02
N LEU A 458 14.47 19.53 17.17
CA LEU A 458 15.58 20.08 16.37
C LEU A 458 16.89 19.34 16.62
N ALA A 459 17.18 18.95 17.86
CA ALA A 459 18.38 18.17 18.18
C ALA A 459 18.35 16.75 17.61
N GLN A 460 17.16 16.16 17.46
CA GLN A 460 16.98 14.84 16.85
C GLN A 460 16.76 14.89 15.34
N GLU A 461 16.73 16.08 14.74
CA GLU A 461 16.42 16.29 13.33
C GLU A 461 17.41 15.56 12.42
N LEU A 462 16.91 15.02 11.31
CA LEU A 462 17.69 14.26 10.35
C LEU A 462 18.80 15.10 9.68
N THR A 463 18.65 16.42 9.60
CA THR A 463 19.67 17.34 9.09
C THR A 463 20.82 17.56 10.09
N ASN A 464 20.69 17.11 11.33
CA ASN A 464 21.81 17.00 12.27
C ASN A 464 22.49 15.60 12.17
N ARG A 465 22.22 14.79 11.14
CA ARG A 465 22.79 13.45 11.01
C ARG A 465 23.87 13.38 9.93
N ALA A 466 24.96 12.69 10.23
CA ALA A 466 25.93 12.24 9.24
C ALA A 466 25.87 10.72 9.15
N ILE A 467 26.01 10.18 7.95
CA ILE A 467 26.07 8.73 7.74
C ILE A 467 27.50 8.28 7.99
N LEU A 468 27.69 7.47 9.03
CA LEU A 468 28.96 6.92 9.46
C LEU A 468 28.92 5.39 9.47
N THR A 469 30.07 4.73 9.58
CA THR A 469 30.13 3.31 9.93
C THR A 469 30.10 3.14 11.45
N GLN A 470 29.66 2.00 11.95
CA GLN A 470 29.67 1.70 13.39
C GLN A 470 31.07 1.87 14.04
N PHE A 471 32.15 1.49 13.35
CA PHE A 471 33.52 1.71 13.82
C PHE A 471 33.86 3.20 13.99
N ALA A 472 33.46 4.01 13.01
CA ALA A 472 33.64 5.46 12.98
C ALA A 472 32.90 6.15 14.13
N ASN A 473 31.66 5.74 14.40
CA ASN A 473 30.86 6.33 15.47
C ASN A 473 31.52 6.14 16.84
N ARG A 474 32.04 4.93 17.12
CA ARG A 474 32.73 4.62 18.38
C ARG A 474 34.01 5.42 18.60
N SER A 475 34.65 5.90 17.52
CA SER A 475 35.90 6.66 17.58
C SER A 475 35.71 8.18 17.62
N LYS A 476 34.49 8.70 17.39
CA LYS A 476 34.18 10.14 17.36
C LYS A 476 33.98 10.79 18.73
N GLY A 477 33.56 10.03 19.75
CA GLY A 477 33.43 10.53 21.13
C GLY A 477 32.54 11.78 21.26
N ALA A 478 32.86 12.68 22.20
CA ALA A 478 32.12 13.94 22.45
C ALA A 478 32.79 15.18 21.79
N MET A 479 33.44 14.98 20.64
CA MET A 479 34.14 16.02 19.88
C MET A 479 33.18 17.14 19.44
N THR A 480 33.66 18.39 19.31
CA THR A 480 32.81 19.48 18.81
C THR A 480 32.51 19.29 17.32
N ALA A 481 31.41 19.86 16.83
CA ALA A 481 31.09 19.81 15.40
C ALA A 481 32.19 20.49 14.57
N LYS A 482 32.74 21.61 15.04
CA LYS A 482 33.86 22.31 14.42
C LYS A 482 35.11 21.44 14.28
N ASP A 483 35.59 20.85 15.38
CA ASP A 483 36.79 20.01 15.33
C ASP A 483 36.55 18.77 14.47
N TYR A 484 35.35 18.20 14.57
CA TYR A 484 34.97 17.02 13.80
C TYR A 484 34.92 17.30 12.29
N LEU A 485 34.16 18.30 11.86
CA LEU A 485 33.99 18.66 10.45
C LEU A 485 35.29 19.21 9.86
N GLY A 486 36.07 19.97 10.65
CA GLY A 486 37.40 20.43 10.26
C GLY A 486 38.36 19.26 9.98
N ALA A 487 38.46 18.30 10.90
CA ALA A 487 39.29 17.10 10.71
C ALA A 487 38.83 16.25 9.52
N VAL A 488 37.52 16.18 9.25
CA VAL A 488 36.97 15.48 8.08
C VAL A 488 37.33 16.22 6.79
N LYS A 489 37.21 17.55 6.74
CA LYS A 489 37.55 18.36 5.56
C LYS A 489 39.03 18.27 5.22
N GLU A 490 39.92 18.25 6.22
CA GLU A 490 41.36 18.07 6.01
C GLU A 490 41.71 16.69 5.44
N ARG A 491 41.04 15.63 5.92
CA ARG A 491 41.30 14.25 5.46
C ARG A 491 40.65 13.94 4.12
N PHE A 492 39.48 14.53 3.87
CA PHE A 492 38.65 14.27 2.70
C PHE A 492 37.96 15.57 2.21
N PRO A 493 38.61 16.34 1.31
CA PRO A 493 38.14 17.68 0.92
C PRO A 493 36.71 17.73 0.37
N ASP A 494 36.31 16.76 -0.45
CA ASP A 494 35.02 16.77 -1.15
C ASP A 494 33.87 16.11 -0.36
N VAL A 495 34.17 15.46 0.77
CA VAL A 495 33.22 14.58 1.47
C VAL A 495 32.08 15.34 2.15
N LEU A 496 32.33 16.58 2.60
CA LEU A 496 31.30 17.43 3.19
C LEU A 496 30.24 17.82 2.15
N ALA A 497 30.67 18.24 0.96
CA ALA A 497 29.78 18.54 -0.16
C ALA A 497 28.97 17.30 -0.60
N LEU A 498 29.60 16.12 -0.61
CA LEU A 498 28.93 14.86 -0.98
C LEU A 498 27.80 14.48 -0.01
N GLN A 499 27.88 14.84 1.28
CA GLN A 499 26.81 14.64 2.27
C GLN A 499 25.92 15.89 2.54
N CYS A 500 26.01 16.89 1.65
CA CYS A 500 25.27 18.15 1.73
C CYS A 500 25.49 18.88 3.07
N ILE A 501 26.71 18.85 3.61
CA ILE A 501 27.09 19.60 4.81
C ILE A 501 27.46 21.03 4.40
N PRO A 502 26.91 22.07 5.05
CA PRO A 502 27.38 23.45 4.88
C PRO A 502 28.88 23.57 5.18
N GLU A 503 29.64 24.15 4.26
CA GLU A 503 31.10 24.24 4.37
C GLU A 503 31.62 25.49 5.07
N ASP A 504 30.72 26.42 5.40
CA ASP A 504 31.03 27.63 6.15
C ASP A 504 31.40 27.26 7.60
N PRO A 505 32.66 27.48 8.04
CA PRO A 505 33.10 27.13 9.38
C PRO A 505 32.37 27.91 10.50
N GLU A 506 31.81 29.09 10.22
CA GLU A 506 31.02 29.83 11.22
C GLU A 506 29.78 29.04 11.63
N LEU A 507 29.17 28.30 10.70
CA LEU A 507 28.01 27.45 10.97
C LEU A 507 28.35 26.21 11.80
N TRP A 508 29.63 25.87 11.99
CA TRP A 508 30.03 24.69 12.77
C TRP A 508 30.11 24.97 14.27
N GLU A 509 30.02 26.24 14.67
CA GLU A 509 29.96 26.66 16.06
C GLU A 509 28.60 26.29 16.67
N ILE A 510 28.60 25.88 17.95
CA ILE A 510 27.38 25.37 18.60
C ILE A 510 26.33 26.47 18.79
N GLU A 511 26.77 27.73 18.89
CA GLU A 511 25.95 28.93 18.95
C GLU A 511 25.13 29.13 17.66
N ASN A 512 25.68 28.68 16.52
CA ASN A 512 25.07 28.80 15.19
C ASN A 512 24.30 27.54 14.77
N TYR A 513 24.02 26.63 15.71
CA TYR A 513 23.38 25.33 15.43
C TYR A 513 22.09 25.45 14.61
N GLU A 514 21.17 26.36 14.95
CA GLU A 514 19.92 26.51 14.20
C GLU A 514 20.18 27.06 12.78
N GLY A 515 21.17 27.94 12.62
CA GLY A 515 21.63 28.44 11.32
C GLY A 515 22.24 27.33 10.46
N PHE A 516 23.00 26.41 11.06
CA PHE A 516 23.50 25.21 10.39
C PHE A 516 22.37 24.35 9.86
N LEU A 517 21.33 24.09 10.69
CA LEU A 517 20.17 23.32 10.24
C LEU A 517 19.48 24.01 9.08
N GLN A 518 19.24 25.32 9.15
CA GLN A 518 18.60 26.08 8.08
C GLN A 518 19.38 26.00 6.76
N ALA A 519 20.70 26.22 6.80
CA ALA A 519 21.56 26.13 5.62
C ALA A 519 21.55 24.72 5.02
N ARG A 520 21.62 23.69 5.86
CA ARG A 520 21.59 22.30 5.41
C ARG A 520 20.24 21.88 4.84
N ARG A 521 19.12 22.32 5.43
CA ARG A 521 17.76 22.08 4.92
C ARG A 521 17.62 22.63 3.50
N LYS A 522 18.02 23.88 3.28
CA LYS A 522 17.99 24.54 1.97
C LYS A 522 18.80 23.75 0.94
N LYS A 523 20.06 23.43 1.27
CA LYS A 523 20.93 22.66 0.39
C LYS A 523 20.35 21.29 0.06
N LEU A 524 19.82 20.57 1.06
CA LEU A 524 19.18 19.26 0.85
C LEU A 524 17.93 19.36 -0.03
N SER A 525 17.03 20.33 0.20
CA SER A 525 15.84 20.48 -0.65
C SER A 525 16.20 20.75 -2.11
N GLU A 526 17.16 21.65 -2.36
CA GLU A 526 17.61 21.99 -3.72
C GLU A 526 18.23 20.78 -4.41
N ASP A 527 19.19 20.12 -3.74
CA ASP A 527 19.91 18.95 -4.23
C ASP A 527 18.98 17.75 -4.50
N LEU A 528 17.98 17.52 -3.64
CA LEU A 528 17.02 16.41 -3.77
C LEU A 528 15.97 16.66 -4.86
N ASN A 529 15.45 17.88 -4.98
CA ASN A 529 14.53 18.21 -6.07
C ASN A 529 15.25 18.09 -7.42
N ALA A 530 16.47 18.64 -7.55
CA ALA A 530 17.28 18.50 -8.76
C ALA A 530 17.59 17.02 -9.09
N PHE A 531 17.85 16.20 -8.07
CA PHE A 531 18.02 14.76 -8.25
C PHE A 531 16.76 14.09 -8.80
N LEU A 532 15.60 14.33 -8.21
CA LEU A 532 14.32 13.71 -8.62
C LEU A 532 13.87 14.17 -10.01
N GLU A 533 14.07 15.46 -10.32
CA GLU A 533 13.78 16.03 -11.63
C GLU A 533 14.69 15.43 -12.70
N GLY A 534 16.00 15.32 -12.41
CA GLY A 534 17.01 14.79 -13.31
C GLY A 534 16.96 13.29 -13.59
N ILE A 535 16.07 12.52 -12.94
CA ILE A 535 15.92 11.07 -13.22
C ILE A 535 15.37 10.85 -14.64
N THR A 536 14.31 11.54 -15.03
CA THR A 536 13.72 11.42 -16.39
C THR A 536 12.71 12.53 -16.64
N GLU A 537 12.57 12.91 -17.92
CA GLU A 537 11.44 13.71 -18.39
C GLU A 537 10.15 12.91 -18.25
N THR A 538 9.11 13.56 -17.72
CA THR A 538 7.76 13.01 -17.59
C THR A 538 6.89 13.64 -18.66
N LYS A 539 6.14 12.84 -19.42
CA LYS A 539 5.14 13.42 -20.33
C LYS A 539 3.90 13.76 -19.50
N PRO A 540 3.34 14.98 -19.61
CA PRO A 540 2.06 15.26 -18.98
C PRO A 540 1.02 14.27 -19.52
N PRO A 541 0.17 13.68 -18.66
CA PRO A 541 -0.88 12.80 -19.12
C PRO A 541 -1.76 13.56 -20.11
N ALA A 542 -2.11 12.92 -21.23
CA ALA A 542 -3.18 13.40 -22.08
C ALA A 542 -4.48 13.08 -21.35
N VAL A 543 -4.90 13.98 -20.45
CA VAL A 543 -6.19 13.85 -19.76
C VAL A 543 -7.27 14.22 -20.80
N PRO A 544 -8.12 13.30 -21.25
CA PRO A 544 -9.27 13.67 -22.04
C PRO A 544 -10.18 14.55 -21.18
N ILE A 545 -10.61 15.70 -21.72
CA ILE A 545 -11.58 16.58 -21.07
C ILE A 545 -12.85 15.76 -20.81
N THR A 546 -13.38 15.79 -19.59
CA THR A 546 -14.62 15.07 -19.28
C THR A 546 -15.81 15.77 -19.94
N LEU A 547 -16.88 15.03 -20.24
CA LEU A 547 -18.04 15.59 -20.93
C LEU A 547 -18.71 16.70 -20.11
N GLU A 548 -18.72 16.56 -18.78
CA GLU A 548 -19.22 17.56 -17.84
C GLU A 548 -18.37 18.84 -17.87
N GLU A 549 -17.04 18.72 -18.01
CA GLU A 549 -16.14 19.87 -18.20
C GLU A 549 -16.38 20.54 -19.57
N MET A 550 -16.57 19.76 -20.64
CA MET A 550 -16.92 20.30 -21.96
C MET A 550 -18.24 21.09 -21.92
N ILE A 551 -19.27 20.58 -21.23
CA ILE A 551 -20.55 21.30 -21.07
C ILE A 551 -20.35 22.58 -20.26
N ALA A 552 -19.53 22.54 -19.20
CA ALA A 552 -19.25 23.69 -18.35
C ALA A 552 -18.43 24.80 -19.04
N GLU A 553 -17.59 24.46 -20.02
CA GLU A 553 -16.85 25.44 -20.85
C GLU A 553 -17.78 26.28 -21.75
N GLY A 554 -18.96 25.74 -22.09
CA GLY A 554 -19.96 26.41 -22.92
C GLY A 554 -19.66 26.35 -24.43
N GLU A 555 -20.59 26.88 -25.24
CA GLU A 555 -20.43 26.89 -26.70
C GLU A 555 -19.25 27.77 -27.15
N GLY A 556 -18.53 27.31 -28.17
CA GLY A 556 -17.35 27.97 -28.70
C GLY A 556 -17.13 27.71 -30.19
N GLU A 557 -15.91 27.96 -30.66
CA GLU A 557 -15.55 27.72 -32.06
C GLU A 557 -15.51 26.23 -32.42
N GLU A 558 -15.20 25.38 -31.44
CA GLU A 558 -15.02 23.93 -31.59
C GLU A 558 -16.11 23.10 -30.86
N LEU A 559 -17.04 23.72 -30.13
CA LEU A 559 -18.09 23.03 -29.38
C LEU A 559 -19.45 23.72 -29.56
N GLU A 560 -20.50 22.95 -29.84
CA GLU A 560 -21.87 23.45 -29.97
C GLU A 560 -22.87 22.51 -29.31
N PHE A 561 -23.90 23.09 -28.71
CA PHE A 561 -25.01 22.38 -28.12
C PHE A 561 -26.26 22.49 -28.99
N LYS A 562 -27.02 21.40 -29.05
CA LYS A 562 -28.36 21.37 -29.63
C LYS A 562 -29.26 20.60 -28.70
N SER A 563 -30.37 21.22 -28.33
CA SER A 563 -31.34 20.63 -27.40
C SER A 563 -31.88 19.29 -27.92
N SER A 564 -32.10 19.15 -29.22
CA SER A 564 -32.54 17.92 -29.87
C SER A 564 -32.15 17.85 -31.35
N LEU A 565 -32.33 16.69 -31.96
CA LEU A 565 -32.24 16.51 -33.41
C LEU A 565 -33.53 16.96 -34.13
N ARG A 566 -34.69 16.65 -33.54
CA ARG A 566 -36.01 16.83 -34.19
C ARG A 566 -37.20 17.00 -33.23
N TRP A 567 -36.98 17.00 -31.92
CA TRP A 567 -38.02 17.21 -30.92
C TRP A 567 -38.06 18.66 -30.45
N ASP A 568 -39.16 19.35 -30.68
CA ASP A 568 -39.32 20.72 -30.20
C ASP A 568 -39.83 20.70 -28.75
N PHE A 569 -38.97 21.07 -27.80
CA PHE A 569 -39.32 21.10 -26.38
C PHE A 569 -40.34 22.19 -26.01
N VAL A 570 -40.49 23.22 -26.85
CA VAL A 570 -41.46 24.31 -26.62
C VAL A 570 -42.85 23.91 -27.14
N GLU A 571 -42.92 23.34 -28.35
CA GLU A 571 -44.19 22.92 -28.96
C GLU A 571 -44.61 21.49 -28.57
N GLY A 572 -43.72 20.71 -27.95
CA GLY A 572 -43.97 19.32 -27.57
C GLY A 572 -44.25 18.41 -28.76
N SER A 573 -43.66 18.70 -29.92
CA SER A 573 -43.97 18.02 -31.18
C SER A 573 -42.76 17.87 -32.10
N VAL A 574 -42.91 17.07 -33.15
CA VAL A 574 -41.82 16.80 -34.10
C VAL A 574 -41.59 17.99 -35.03
N ASN A 575 -40.40 18.58 -34.97
CA ASN A 575 -39.98 19.69 -35.82
C ASN A 575 -38.80 19.31 -36.72
N LYS A 576 -39.10 18.93 -37.97
CA LYS A 576 -38.08 18.52 -38.96
C LYS A 576 -37.10 19.62 -39.34
N LYS A 577 -37.38 20.90 -39.04
CA LYS A 577 -36.44 21.98 -39.35
C LYS A 577 -35.21 21.95 -38.44
N LEU A 578 -35.30 21.31 -37.27
CA LEU A 578 -34.17 21.12 -36.37
C LEU A 578 -33.10 20.21 -37.00
N GLU A 579 -33.51 19.23 -37.81
CA GLU A 579 -32.59 18.37 -38.56
C GLU A 579 -31.71 19.21 -39.52
N ASP A 580 -32.30 20.22 -40.17
CA ASP A 580 -31.57 21.14 -41.06
C ASP A 580 -30.57 22.02 -40.29
N VAL A 581 -30.88 22.37 -39.04
CA VAL A 581 -29.97 23.12 -38.15
C VAL A 581 -28.76 22.27 -37.78
N VAL A 582 -28.96 21.00 -37.41
CA VAL A 582 -27.86 20.06 -37.12
C VAL A 582 -26.97 19.86 -38.34
N VAL A 583 -27.57 19.67 -39.53
CA VAL A 583 -26.82 19.57 -40.79
C VAL A 583 -26.03 20.85 -41.05
N LYS A 584 -26.63 22.03 -40.87
CA LYS A 584 -25.93 23.31 -41.02
C LYS A 584 -24.71 23.39 -40.11
N THR A 585 -24.85 23.03 -38.84
CA THR A 585 -23.75 23.03 -37.86
C THR A 585 -22.61 22.12 -38.26
N ILE A 586 -22.91 20.89 -38.70
CA ILE A 586 -21.90 19.93 -39.15
C ILE A 586 -21.15 20.45 -40.38
N ALA A 587 -21.87 21.08 -41.33
CA ALA A 587 -21.25 21.72 -42.48
C ALA A 587 -20.29 22.86 -42.06
N ALA A 588 -20.71 23.68 -41.10
CA ALA A 588 -19.90 24.78 -40.58
C ALA A 588 -18.62 24.30 -39.90
N PHE A 589 -18.68 23.24 -39.07
CA PHE A 589 -17.50 22.64 -38.46
C PHE A 589 -16.56 22.01 -39.50
N ALA A 590 -17.12 21.25 -40.45
CA ALA A 590 -16.35 20.62 -41.52
C ALA A 590 -15.61 21.63 -42.40
N ASN A 591 -16.23 22.79 -42.67
CA ASN A 591 -15.62 23.87 -43.44
C ASN A 591 -14.64 24.75 -42.64
N GLY A 592 -14.66 24.64 -41.31
CA GLY A 592 -13.75 25.29 -40.38
C GLY A 592 -12.58 24.38 -39.97
N GLN A 593 -12.28 24.33 -38.68
CA GLN A 593 -11.19 23.51 -38.12
C GLN A 593 -11.63 22.12 -37.65
N GLY A 594 -12.92 21.80 -37.77
CA GLY A 594 -13.54 20.67 -37.07
C GLY A 594 -14.20 21.13 -35.76
N GLY A 595 -14.75 20.19 -35.01
CA GLY A 595 -15.36 20.46 -33.71
C GLY A 595 -16.28 19.33 -33.25
N THR A 596 -16.84 19.49 -32.07
CA THR A 596 -17.78 18.56 -31.43
C THR A 596 -19.16 19.19 -31.34
N LEU A 597 -20.19 18.41 -31.70
CA LEU A 597 -21.59 18.78 -31.55
C LEU A 597 -22.24 17.85 -30.52
N LEU A 598 -22.83 18.41 -29.47
CA LEU A 598 -23.62 17.67 -28.49
C LEU A 598 -25.11 17.87 -28.77
N ILE A 599 -25.85 16.78 -28.93
CA ILE A 599 -27.31 16.75 -29.10
C ILE A 599 -27.92 16.19 -27.81
N GLY A 600 -28.93 16.87 -27.28
CA GLY A 600 -29.50 16.60 -25.96
C GLY A 600 -29.01 17.55 -24.87
N VAL A 601 -28.40 18.68 -25.25
CA VAL A 601 -27.88 19.72 -24.34
C VAL A 601 -28.39 21.08 -24.81
N GLN A 602 -28.89 21.90 -23.90
CA GLN A 602 -29.37 23.25 -24.17
C GLN A 602 -28.23 24.29 -24.16
N ASP A 603 -28.45 25.45 -24.76
CA ASP A 603 -27.46 26.52 -24.90
C ASP A 603 -26.90 27.04 -23.54
N ASP A 604 -27.64 26.83 -22.44
CA ASP A 604 -27.23 27.17 -21.07
C ASP A 604 -26.49 26.03 -20.34
N GLY A 605 -26.27 24.90 -21.01
CA GLY A 605 -25.60 23.71 -20.49
C GLY A 605 -26.52 22.71 -19.78
N GLU A 606 -27.84 22.94 -19.75
CA GLU A 606 -28.80 21.97 -19.20
C GLU A 606 -28.87 20.71 -20.07
N VAL A 607 -28.74 19.53 -19.45
CA VAL A 607 -28.81 18.24 -20.15
C VAL A 607 -30.26 17.78 -20.23
N LEU A 608 -30.81 17.75 -21.45
CA LEU A 608 -32.19 17.34 -21.74
C LEU A 608 -32.29 15.86 -22.14
N GLY A 609 -31.24 15.32 -22.77
CA GLY A 609 -31.19 13.95 -23.27
C GLY A 609 -31.93 13.71 -24.58
N LEU A 610 -31.92 12.44 -25.02
CA LEU A 610 -32.45 12.02 -26.32
C LEU A 610 -33.88 11.44 -26.28
N GLU A 611 -34.52 11.37 -25.11
CA GLU A 611 -35.85 10.73 -24.96
C GLU A 611 -36.92 11.34 -25.89
N GLY A 612 -36.92 12.66 -26.04
CA GLY A 612 -37.83 13.35 -26.96
C GLY A 612 -37.61 12.97 -28.42
N ASP A 613 -36.35 12.80 -28.83
CA ASP A 613 -36.00 12.36 -30.19
C ASP A 613 -36.32 10.88 -30.43
N TYR A 614 -36.15 10.05 -29.40
CA TYR A 614 -36.57 8.64 -29.42
C TYR A 614 -38.08 8.51 -29.58
N HIS A 615 -38.85 9.31 -28.85
CA HIS A 615 -40.30 9.38 -29.00
C HIS A 615 -40.71 9.89 -30.39
N ALA A 616 -40.04 10.92 -30.93
CA ALA A 616 -40.28 11.46 -32.27
C ALA A 616 -40.11 10.43 -33.42
N LEU A 617 -39.38 9.35 -33.15
CA LEU A 617 -39.10 8.23 -34.05
C LEU A 617 -39.96 6.98 -33.76
N GLY A 618 -41.01 7.12 -32.94
CA GLY A 618 -41.94 6.04 -32.61
C GLY A 618 -41.40 5.09 -31.54
N GLU A 619 -40.97 5.64 -30.40
CA GLU A 619 -40.29 4.91 -29.30
C GLU A 619 -39.08 4.12 -29.82
N ALA A 620 -38.20 4.85 -30.51
CA ALA A 620 -36.94 4.32 -31.00
C ALA A 620 -35.93 4.10 -29.85
N ASP A 621 -34.96 3.23 -30.09
CA ASP A 621 -33.76 3.09 -29.28
C ASP A 621 -32.60 3.87 -29.91
N ARG A 622 -31.47 3.91 -29.20
CA ARG A 622 -30.21 4.51 -29.65
C ARG A 622 -29.82 4.11 -31.07
N ASP A 623 -29.94 2.83 -31.41
CA ASP A 623 -29.51 2.30 -32.69
C ASP A 623 -30.38 2.84 -33.85
N LYS A 624 -31.70 2.94 -33.65
CA LYS A 624 -32.60 3.57 -34.63
C LYS A 624 -32.37 5.07 -34.77
N PHE A 625 -32.06 5.77 -33.68
CA PHE A 625 -31.71 7.18 -33.72
C PHE A 625 -30.40 7.40 -34.49
N GLU A 626 -29.35 6.62 -34.20
CA GLU A 626 -28.08 6.70 -34.93
C GLU A 626 -28.29 6.43 -36.43
N LEU A 627 -29.10 5.43 -36.77
CA LEU A 627 -29.42 5.11 -38.15
C LEU A 627 -30.14 6.27 -38.86
N HIS A 628 -31.12 6.90 -38.21
CA HIS A 628 -31.83 8.08 -38.74
C HIS A 628 -30.88 9.27 -38.94
N LEU A 629 -30.06 9.58 -37.94
CA LEU A 629 -29.04 10.62 -38.00
C LEU A 629 -28.07 10.36 -39.16
N ARG A 630 -27.48 9.16 -39.24
CA ARG A 630 -26.58 8.80 -40.35
C ARG A 630 -27.26 8.89 -41.71
N ASN A 631 -28.53 8.53 -41.83
CA ASN A 631 -29.27 8.66 -43.09
C ASN A 631 -29.42 10.13 -43.53
N ILE A 632 -29.72 11.03 -42.60
CA ILE A 632 -29.76 12.48 -42.87
C ILE A 632 -28.37 12.96 -43.32
N LEU A 633 -27.32 12.64 -42.56
CA LEU A 633 -25.95 13.09 -42.87
C LEU A 633 -25.46 12.52 -44.20
N ASN A 634 -25.73 11.25 -44.49
CA ASN A 634 -25.35 10.60 -45.75
C ASN A 634 -26.05 11.24 -46.95
N LYS A 635 -27.31 11.65 -46.79
CA LYS A 635 -28.06 12.35 -47.83
C LYS A 635 -27.52 13.76 -48.08
N SER A 636 -27.08 14.45 -47.03
CA SER A 636 -26.58 15.84 -47.14
C SER A 636 -25.12 15.94 -47.55
N PHE A 637 -24.26 15.01 -47.13
CA PHE A 637 -22.80 15.11 -47.28
C PHE A 637 -22.16 13.97 -48.06
N GLY A 638 -22.92 12.92 -48.37
CA GLY A 638 -22.42 11.70 -49.00
C GLY A 638 -21.78 10.73 -47.99
N THR A 639 -21.91 9.44 -48.29
CA THR A 639 -21.48 8.34 -47.42
C THR A 639 -19.97 8.34 -47.13
N SER A 640 -19.15 8.74 -48.09
CA SER A 640 -17.70 8.80 -47.93
C SER A 640 -17.28 9.82 -46.87
N PHE A 641 -17.93 10.98 -46.80
CA PHE A 641 -17.60 12.01 -45.82
C PHE A 641 -17.99 11.55 -44.42
N VAL A 642 -19.26 11.13 -44.25
CA VAL A 642 -19.79 10.70 -42.95
C VAL A 642 -19.00 9.54 -42.38
N ALA A 643 -18.62 8.54 -43.20
CA ALA A 643 -17.86 7.38 -42.72
C ALA A 643 -16.41 7.70 -42.34
N SER A 644 -15.80 8.75 -42.89
CA SER A 644 -14.37 9.05 -42.68
C SER A 644 -14.12 10.25 -41.76
N ARG A 645 -15.08 11.16 -41.63
CA ARG A 645 -14.91 12.46 -40.96
C ARG A 645 -15.87 12.72 -39.81
N VAL A 646 -16.87 11.87 -39.60
CA VAL A 646 -17.84 12.02 -38.52
C VAL A 646 -17.82 10.77 -37.64
N ARG A 647 -17.48 10.94 -36.37
CA ARG A 647 -17.63 9.91 -35.34
C ARG A 647 -18.86 10.24 -34.50
N VAL A 648 -19.71 9.26 -34.26
CA VAL A 648 -20.91 9.39 -33.42
C VAL A 648 -20.74 8.50 -32.21
N SER A 649 -21.00 9.03 -31.03
CA SER A 649 -21.00 8.32 -29.74
C SER A 649 -22.18 8.75 -28.89
N PHE A 650 -22.53 7.93 -27.90
CA PHE A 650 -23.66 8.16 -27.00
C PHE A 650 -23.20 8.10 -25.54
N PRO A 651 -22.53 9.16 -25.06
CA PRO A 651 -22.15 9.23 -23.66
C PRO A 651 -23.35 9.57 -22.77
N SER A 652 -23.25 9.24 -21.48
CA SER A 652 -24.26 9.57 -20.47
C SER A 652 -23.71 10.58 -19.48
N VAL A 653 -24.50 11.61 -19.17
CA VAL A 653 -24.24 12.57 -18.09
C VAL A 653 -25.25 12.27 -16.99
N GLY A 654 -24.77 11.74 -15.85
CA GLY A 654 -25.64 11.14 -14.84
C GLY A 654 -26.39 9.93 -15.41
N ASP A 655 -27.73 9.95 -15.34
CA ASP A 655 -28.61 8.90 -15.88
C ASP A 655 -29.16 9.24 -17.28
N THR A 656 -28.73 10.36 -17.88
CA THR A 656 -29.27 10.88 -19.14
C THR A 656 -28.29 10.67 -20.29
N GLU A 657 -28.72 9.97 -21.34
CA GLU A 657 -27.94 9.74 -22.56
C GLU A 657 -28.05 10.93 -23.52
N ILE A 658 -26.91 11.37 -24.06
CA ILE A 658 -26.81 12.40 -25.10
C ILE A 658 -26.12 11.83 -26.34
N CYS A 659 -26.17 12.54 -27.46
CA CYS A 659 -25.43 12.16 -28.67
C CYS A 659 -24.28 13.15 -28.90
N GLN A 660 -23.07 12.63 -28.99
CA GLN A 660 -21.87 13.39 -29.34
C GLN A 660 -21.46 13.06 -30.77
N LEU A 661 -21.26 14.10 -31.58
CA LEU A 661 -20.66 13.99 -32.89
C LEU A 661 -19.30 14.70 -32.89
N ASP A 662 -18.23 13.99 -33.21
CA ASP A 662 -16.92 14.59 -33.48
C ASP A 662 -16.73 14.72 -34.99
N ILE A 663 -16.64 15.96 -35.46
CA ILE A 663 -16.53 16.33 -36.87
C ILE A 663 -15.10 16.76 -37.14
N GLN A 664 -14.41 15.98 -37.96
CA GLN A 664 -13.11 16.38 -38.49
C GLN A 664 -13.28 17.40 -39.62
N SER A 665 -12.31 18.31 -39.72
CA SER A 665 -12.25 19.23 -40.85
C SER A 665 -12.17 18.50 -42.19
N SER A 666 -12.89 19.02 -43.17
CA SER A 666 -12.92 18.51 -44.54
C SER A 666 -11.71 19.00 -45.34
N ALA A 667 -11.24 18.15 -46.26
CA ALA A 667 -10.22 18.54 -47.25
C ALA A 667 -10.80 19.30 -48.45
N LYS A 668 -12.14 19.28 -48.62
CA LYS A 668 -12.87 19.95 -49.70
C LYS A 668 -14.04 20.74 -49.12
N PRO A 669 -14.42 21.87 -49.74
CA PRO A 669 -15.56 22.64 -49.26
C PRO A 669 -16.85 21.82 -49.34
N LEU A 670 -17.62 21.86 -48.26
CA LEU A 670 -18.88 21.17 -48.09
C LEU A 670 -20.01 22.19 -48.22
N VAL A 671 -20.71 22.14 -49.36
CA VAL A 671 -21.86 22.99 -49.66
C VAL A 671 -23.12 22.18 -49.39
N ILE A 672 -24.10 22.76 -48.70
CA ILE A 672 -25.38 22.10 -48.43
C ILE A 672 -26.50 22.73 -49.26
N THR A 673 -27.45 21.91 -49.67
CA THR A 673 -28.65 22.38 -50.38
C THR A 673 -29.79 22.57 -49.39
N VAL A 674 -30.25 23.81 -49.23
CA VAL A 674 -31.36 24.17 -48.35
C VAL A 674 -32.56 24.62 -49.20
N LYS A 675 -33.79 24.29 -48.78
CA LYS A 675 -35.00 24.77 -49.44
C LYS A 675 -35.44 26.11 -48.86
N ASP A 676 -35.72 27.07 -49.73
CA ASP A 676 -36.28 28.35 -49.30
C ASP A 676 -37.77 28.25 -48.93
N LYS A 677 -38.35 29.36 -48.45
CA LYS A 677 -39.77 29.44 -48.06
C LYS A 677 -40.75 29.15 -49.22
N ASN A 678 -40.28 29.22 -50.46
CA ASN A 678 -41.05 28.95 -51.69
C ASN A 678 -40.76 27.56 -52.27
N GLY A 679 -39.96 26.73 -51.59
CA GLY A 679 -39.63 25.36 -52.00
C GLY A 679 -38.53 25.25 -53.06
N GLN A 680 -37.87 26.36 -53.42
CA GLN A 680 -36.72 26.33 -54.34
C GLN A 680 -35.45 25.94 -53.59
N THR A 681 -34.65 25.07 -54.19
CA THR A 681 -33.36 24.63 -53.63
C THR A 681 -32.27 25.66 -53.90
N GLN A 682 -31.60 26.10 -52.84
CA GLN A 682 -30.46 26.99 -52.89
C GLN A 682 -29.24 26.31 -52.26
N GLU A 683 -28.09 26.46 -52.89
CA GLU A 683 -26.81 25.99 -52.36
C GLU A 683 -26.23 27.04 -51.41
N LYS A 684 -25.83 26.60 -50.21
CA LYS A 684 -25.35 27.47 -49.15
C LYS A 684 -24.05 26.93 -48.55
N PHE A 685 -23.15 27.85 -48.24
CA PHE A 685 -21.86 27.56 -47.62
C PHE A 685 -21.80 28.19 -46.24
N TYR A 686 -21.59 27.35 -45.23
CA TYR A 686 -21.56 27.75 -43.83
C TYR A 686 -20.18 27.53 -43.24
N VAL A 687 -19.75 28.44 -42.37
CA VAL A 687 -18.49 28.38 -41.62
C VAL A 687 -18.74 28.81 -40.18
N ARG A 688 -17.96 28.24 -39.26
CA ARG A 688 -17.95 28.64 -37.86
C ARG A 688 -17.28 30.01 -37.67
N SER A 689 -17.95 30.89 -36.94
CA SER A 689 -17.42 32.19 -36.51
C SER A 689 -17.84 32.41 -35.06
N GLY A 690 -16.91 32.24 -34.12
CA GLY A 690 -17.22 32.16 -32.69
C GLY A 690 -18.20 31.01 -32.40
N ASN A 691 -19.19 31.27 -31.54
CA ASN A 691 -20.26 30.33 -31.19
C ASN A 691 -21.40 30.26 -32.24
N SER A 692 -21.21 30.75 -33.47
CA SER A 692 -22.29 30.79 -34.47
C SER A 692 -21.88 30.20 -35.83
N SER A 693 -22.85 29.55 -36.49
CA SER A 693 -22.70 29.06 -37.86
C SER A 693 -23.21 30.11 -38.86
N GLN A 694 -22.29 30.83 -39.51
CA GLN A 694 -22.59 31.93 -40.43
C GLN A 694 -22.55 31.50 -41.90
N GLU A 695 -23.45 32.09 -42.71
CA GLU A 695 -23.47 31.89 -44.16
C GLU A 695 -22.47 32.86 -44.79
N ILE A 696 -21.52 32.33 -45.58
CA ILE A 696 -20.61 33.18 -46.35
C ILE A 696 -21.26 33.48 -47.70
N SER A 697 -21.25 34.76 -48.08
CA SER A 697 -21.79 35.21 -49.37
C SER A 697 -20.98 34.61 -50.54
N LEU A 698 -21.62 34.43 -51.70
CA LEU A 698 -20.93 33.91 -52.90
C LEU A 698 -19.72 34.77 -53.33
N SER A 699 -19.74 36.08 -53.02
CA SER A 699 -18.62 37.00 -53.26
C SER A 699 -17.42 36.77 -52.35
N GLU A 700 -17.66 36.40 -51.09
CA GLU A 700 -16.59 36.17 -50.08
C GLU A 700 -16.12 34.71 -50.08
N MET A 701 -16.97 33.79 -50.55
CA MET A 701 -16.68 32.36 -50.63
C MET A 701 -15.41 32.10 -51.43
N GLN A 702 -15.17 32.80 -52.54
CA GLN A 702 -13.96 32.60 -53.35
C GLN A 702 -12.68 32.93 -52.57
N SER A 703 -12.70 34.00 -51.77
CA SER A 703 -11.56 34.40 -50.92
C SER A 703 -11.33 33.37 -49.81
N TYR A 704 -12.39 32.95 -49.12
CA TYR A 704 -12.30 31.94 -48.05
C TYR A 704 -11.79 30.60 -48.58
N LEU A 705 -12.28 30.14 -49.74
CA LEU A 705 -11.82 28.90 -50.35
C LEU A 705 -10.33 28.95 -50.73
N ALA A 706 -9.86 30.10 -51.21
CA ALA A 706 -8.46 30.29 -51.57
C ALA A 706 -7.52 30.26 -50.37
N GLU A 707 -7.96 30.76 -49.21
CA GLU A 707 -7.17 30.77 -47.98
C GLU A 707 -7.21 29.43 -47.25
N ARG A 708 -8.40 28.81 -47.14
CA ARG A 708 -8.60 27.62 -46.30
C ARG A 708 -8.32 26.29 -47.00
N PHE A 709 -8.59 26.18 -48.30
CA PHE A 709 -8.61 24.91 -49.03
C PHE A 709 -7.58 24.81 -50.16
N ARG A 710 -6.71 25.82 -50.35
CA ARG A 710 -5.53 25.63 -51.20
C ARG A 710 -4.47 24.82 -50.45
N ALA A 711 -4.02 23.74 -51.10
CA ALA A 711 -2.79 23.03 -50.76
C ALA A 711 -1.58 23.86 -51.17
#